data_AF-A0A9J6CD18-F1
#
_entry.id   AF-A0A9J6CD18-F1
#
_cell.length_a   1.000
_cell.length_b   1.000
_cell.length_c   1.000
_cell.angle_alpha   90.00
_cell.angle_beta   90.00
_cell.angle_gamma   90.00
#
_symmetry.space_group_name_H-M   'P 1'
#
loop_
_entity.id
_entity.type
_entity.pdbx_description
1 polymer ?
#
loop_
_entity_poly.entity_id
_entity_poly.type
_entity_poly.pdbx_seq_one_letter_code
_entity_poly.pdbx_strand_id
1 'polypeptide(L)'
;MARKKFIAILLHLIIVTVRVTICDDKPLMYNNSINTSSEIDDHLVIYNNEQQECMKTFCPIENSYNLRRTIHIALLLPSKPQTDEINAQTLSAIVPVIDHAIENVKNQKLLQGYELVIHPRDTKCSSTYGPLAAYDLHSRNHADVFLGPICDYVLAPVARYASVWKKPVISTGGLAAAFNFKPQFPTLIRMMSYSEMTNAVLEIVSHFNWKIFGFFFHTYGDQTKGFSPCHHIVAPIYKQNNTNTNNQNNNVHEGFDNATFDELKEKLKRLKEKSRIIIMCANPKTIREIMIAAEDLNMIDSGEYVFFNIEIFGSLKKDLRPWYDEMDESNRNEKARKAYQALLTITTRKPEDEEYQKFSDEVKALAKEKYNYTFNENELISQFVSAFHDAVLLFANALNDSIRINGEDSLLKPLNGTQLTRLMWNRSFRGITGNVSIDSNGDRRSDYSLLDMNPNNNHFEIVANYIHNSNNNSSEPEFVQFKNIHWAGGRTEAPADRPECGFDGSLCPEDSSTMFAILSMVLALIVVIMAIVSFISYRHYKLEAEISSMTWRINWNEVIPMLTANQLRGSIHSRVGSQLSVYSEELMGDKQIFVPIGCYKGNTVAIKKITMPINLSRSLMMELKTMKDIQHDNLVRFYGAVIDSLPCILTEYCPKGSLQDILENHEINLDLMFKLSLMHDLVKGMHYLHSTPIHSHGQLKSSNCVVDSRFVLKITDFGLHDLRKTTDDTENKDSHEYWKKFLWTAPELLRENDCSSRGTQKGDVYSFAIIVQEICCRQGVFYLGNQYHEKTPKGQYTKI
;
A
#
# COMPACT_ATOMS: atom_id res chain seq x y z
N MET A 1 -27.26 -49.97 22.14
CA MET A 1 -26.95 -48.80 21.29
C MET A 1 -25.52 -48.24 21.45
N ALA A 2 -24.67 -48.76 22.36
CA ALA A 2 -23.26 -48.34 22.51
C ALA A 2 -22.24 -49.11 21.63
N ARG A 3 -22.61 -50.26 21.03
CA ARG A 3 -21.73 -51.02 20.10
C ARG A 3 -21.64 -50.44 18.68
N LYS A 4 -22.57 -49.57 18.26
CA LYS A 4 -22.58 -48.98 16.91
C LYS A 4 -21.82 -47.65 16.79
N LYS A 5 -21.52 -46.96 17.92
CA LYS A 5 -20.75 -45.71 17.90
C LYS A 5 -19.22 -45.90 17.91
N PHE A 6 -18.73 -47.08 18.32
CA PHE A 6 -17.29 -47.36 18.35
C PHE A 6 -16.72 -47.79 16.97
N ILE A 7 -17.53 -48.45 16.14
CA ILE A 7 -17.15 -48.87 14.78
C ILE A 7 -17.17 -47.70 13.79
N ALA A 8 -18.05 -46.71 14.02
CA ALA A 8 -18.17 -45.52 13.15
C ALA A 8 -16.96 -44.56 13.27
N ILE A 9 -16.27 -44.53 14.42
CA ILE A 9 -15.09 -43.68 14.63
C ILE A 9 -13.83 -44.29 13.98
N LEU A 10 -13.76 -45.62 13.83
CA LEU A 10 -12.64 -46.31 13.20
C LEU A 10 -12.70 -46.26 11.65
N LEU A 11 -13.90 -46.17 11.07
CA LEU A 11 -14.11 -46.09 9.61
C LEU A 11 -13.93 -44.67 9.05
N HIS A 12 -14.05 -43.63 9.88
CA HIS A 12 -13.87 -42.24 9.43
C HIS A 12 -12.40 -41.80 9.33
N LEU A 13 -11.47 -42.52 9.94
CA LEU A 13 -10.03 -42.25 9.86
C LEU A 13 -9.32 -42.86 8.64
N ILE A 14 -10.03 -43.64 7.81
CA ILE A 14 -9.44 -44.36 6.65
C ILE A 14 -9.86 -43.73 5.30
N ILE A 15 -10.88 -42.86 5.27
CA ILE A 15 -11.45 -42.33 4.01
C ILE A 15 -10.84 -40.98 3.59
N VAL A 16 -10.09 -40.29 4.45
CA VAL A 16 -9.55 -38.94 4.17
C VAL A 16 -8.23 -38.95 3.38
N THR A 17 -7.68 -40.11 3.03
CA THR A 17 -6.36 -40.23 2.38
C THR A 17 -6.36 -40.57 0.88
N VAL A 18 -7.51 -40.55 0.17
CA VAL A 18 -7.55 -40.89 -1.27
C VAL A 18 -8.56 -40.03 -2.07
N ARG A 19 -8.08 -38.98 -2.74
CA ARG A 19 -8.51 -38.43 -4.08
C ARG A 19 -8.08 -36.96 -4.20
N VAL A 20 -7.04 -36.59 -4.96
CA VAL A 20 -6.84 -36.55 -6.43
C VAL A 20 -6.91 -35.11 -6.96
N THR A 21 -5.71 -34.62 -7.23
CA THR A 21 -5.17 -33.81 -8.34
C THR A 21 -5.98 -33.67 -9.65
N ILE A 22 -5.74 -32.53 -10.32
CA ILE A 22 -5.94 -32.17 -11.76
C ILE A 22 -7.21 -31.33 -12.07
N CYS A 23 -6.97 -30.09 -12.52
CA CYS A 23 -7.86 -29.33 -13.40
C CYS A 23 -7.02 -28.68 -14.51
N ASP A 24 -7.44 -28.96 -15.75
CA ASP A 24 -6.87 -28.55 -17.03
C ASP A 24 -7.25 -27.11 -17.43
N ASP A 25 -6.33 -26.48 -18.16
CA ASP A 25 -6.48 -25.26 -18.96
C ASP A 25 -7.27 -25.51 -20.26
N LYS A 26 -8.09 -24.53 -20.70
CA LYS A 26 -8.39 -24.23 -22.13
C LYS A 26 -8.90 -22.78 -22.30
N PRO A 27 -8.39 -22.02 -23.29
CA PRO A 27 -9.11 -20.92 -23.93
C PRO A 27 -9.55 -21.30 -25.36
N LEU A 28 -10.66 -20.73 -25.83
CA LEU A 28 -11.11 -20.81 -27.23
C LEU A 28 -11.35 -19.40 -27.79
N MET A 29 -10.59 -19.07 -28.83
CA MET A 29 -10.87 -18.03 -29.82
C MET A 29 -12.07 -18.42 -30.69
N TYR A 30 -12.88 -17.45 -31.17
CA TYR A 30 -13.33 -17.38 -32.57
C TYR A 30 -13.98 -16.02 -32.93
N ASN A 31 -13.62 -15.52 -34.11
CA ASN A 31 -14.22 -14.39 -34.84
C ASN A 31 -15.63 -14.72 -35.39
N ASN A 32 -16.48 -13.72 -35.59
CA ASN A 32 -17.05 -13.40 -36.91
C ASN A 32 -17.97 -12.16 -36.91
N SER A 33 -17.87 -11.44 -38.03
CA SER A 33 -18.75 -10.40 -38.55
C SER A 33 -20.11 -10.93 -39.00
N ILE A 34 -21.14 -10.06 -39.08
CA ILE A 34 -22.22 -10.03 -40.10
C ILE A 34 -23.03 -8.73 -39.94
N ASN A 35 -23.54 -8.27 -41.08
CA ASN A 35 -24.18 -7.00 -41.41
C ASN A 35 -25.73 -7.08 -41.39
N THR A 36 -26.36 -5.89 -41.41
CA THR A 36 -27.65 -5.47 -42.04
C THR A 36 -29.04 -5.63 -41.37
N SER A 37 -29.78 -4.50 -41.50
CA SER A 37 -31.26 -4.28 -41.57
C SER A 37 -32.08 -4.47 -40.29
N SER A 38 -33.18 -3.76 -39.98
CA SER A 38 -33.95 -2.61 -40.52
C SER A 38 -35.14 -2.40 -39.55
N GLU A 39 -35.76 -1.21 -39.57
CA GLU A 39 -37.10 -0.77 -39.04
C GLU A 39 -36.91 0.52 -38.21
N ILE A 40 -37.13 1.72 -38.76
CA ILE A 40 -38.38 2.41 -39.15
C ILE A 40 -39.37 2.50 -37.98
N ASP A 41 -39.50 3.71 -37.44
CA ASP A 41 -40.79 4.20 -36.95
C ASP A 41 -41.00 5.64 -37.46
N ASP A 42 -42.08 5.79 -38.20
CA ASP A 42 -42.64 7.01 -38.77
C ASP A 42 -43.16 7.94 -37.65
N HIS A 43 -42.99 9.25 -37.81
CA HIS A 43 -44.05 10.24 -37.56
C HIS A 43 -43.60 11.66 -37.95
N LEU A 44 -44.54 12.41 -38.54
CA LEU A 44 -44.54 13.84 -38.91
C LEU A 44 -44.00 14.25 -40.28
N VAL A 45 -44.79 13.91 -41.30
CA VAL A 45 -45.02 14.75 -42.50
C VAL A 45 -46.33 15.50 -42.30
N ILE A 46 -46.32 16.82 -42.02
CA ILE A 46 -47.36 17.78 -42.47
C ILE A 46 -46.73 19.19 -42.51
N TYR A 47 -47.02 19.93 -43.60
CA TYR A 47 -46.74 21.36 -43.88
C TYR A 47 -45.50 21.71 -44.72
N ASN A 48 -45.57 21.33 -46.01
CA ASN A 48 -44.98 22.12 -47.10
C ASN A 48 -46.13 22.61 -47.99
N ASN A 49 -46.42 23.92 -48.02
CA ASN A 49 -46.99 24.65 -49.18
C ASN A 49 -47.22 26.16 -48.95
N GLU A 50 -46.28 26.91 -48.36
CA GLU A 50 -46.36 28.40 -48.32
C GLU A 50 -45.01 29.13 -48.49
N GLN A 51 -43.98 28.52 -49.09
CA GLN A 51 -42.67 29.18 -49.28
C GLN A 51 -42.18 29.32 -50.73
N GLN A 52 -43.09 29.33 -51.71
CA GLN A 52 -42.69 29.49 -53.12
C GLN A 52 -42.94 30.88 -53.72
N GLU A 53 -43.32 31.88 -52.92
CA GLU A 53 -43.67 33.22 -53.42
C GLU A 53 -42.90 34.39 -52.78
N CYS A 54 -41.71 34.15 -52.21
CA CYS A 54 -40.87 35.21 -51.64
C CYS A 54 -39.39 35.13 -52.04
N MET A 55 -39.12 34.86 -53.33
CA MET A 55 -37.75 34.79 -53.87
C MET A 55 -37.58 35.42 -55.26
N LYS A 56 -38.36 36.47 -55.58
CA LYS A 56 -38.29 37.15 -56.90
C LYS A 56 -38.20 38.68 -56.88
N THR A 57 -37.94 39.30 -55.75
CA THR A 57 -37.83 40.77 -55.69
C THR A 57 -36.68 41.15 -54.76
N PHE A 58 -35.45 41.15 -55.27
CA PHE A 58 -34.33 42.03 -54.88
C PHE A 58 -33.04 41.52 -55.55
N CYS A 59 -32.86 41.82 -56.84
CA CYS A 59 -31.55 41.82 -57.50
C CYS A 59 -31.67 42.57 -58.84
N PRO A 60 -31.21 43.82 -58.96
CA PRO A 60 -30.86 44.37 -60.26
C PRO A 60 -29.45 43.88 -60.60
N ILE A 61 -29.35 42.96 -61.57
CA ILE A 61 -28.09 42.67 -62.25
C ILE A 61 -28.19 43.35 -63.61
N GLU A 62 -27.63 44.55 -63.74
CA GLU A 62 -27.20 45.07 -65.03
C GLU A 62 -25.69 44.88 -65.17
N ASN A 63 -25.32 44.28 -66.30
CA ASN A 63 -23.96 43.95 -66.70
C ASN A 63 -23.10 45.19 -66.93
N SER A 64 -22.00 45.31 -66.18
CA SER A 64 -20.75 45.89 -66.69
C SER A 64 -19.56 45.19 -66.00
N TYR A 65 -18.87 44.31 -66.72
CA TYR A 65 -17.68 43.62 -66.23
C TYR A 65 -16.48 44.59 -66.23
N ASN A 66 -16.38 45.42 -65.20
CA ASN A 66 -15.12 46.10 -64.90
C ASN A 66 -14.17 45.08 -64.26
N LEU A 67 -12.97 44.90 -64.85
CA LEU A 67 -11.90 44.14 -64.20
C LEU A 67 -11.66 44.72 -62.80
N ARG A 68 -11.84 43.91 -61.77
CA ARG A 68 -11.65 44.34 -60.38
C ARG A 68 -10.16 44.47 -60.11
N ARG A 69 -9.62 45.68 -60.25
CA ARG A 69 -8.22 46.00 -59.98
C ARG A 69 -7.91 46.25 -58.49
N THR A 70 -8.94 46.29 -57.64
CA THR A 70 -8.79 46.57 -56.22
C THR A 70 -9.12 45.33 -55.38
N ILE A 71 -8.22 44.99 -54.46
CA ILE A 71 -8.36 43.88 -53.53
C ILE A 71 -8.56 44.45 -52.13
N HIS A 72 -9.66 44.09 -51.47
CA HIS A 72 -10.02 44.67 -50.17
C HIS A 72 -9.62 43.78 -49.00
N ILE A 73 -8.75 44.30 -48.15
CA ILE A 73 -8.30 43.67 -46.91
C ILE A 73 -9.16 44.20 -45.76
N ALA A 74 -10.02 43.35 -45.20
CA ALA A 74 -10.81 43.67 -44.02
C ALA A 74 -9.95 43.48 -42.75
N LEU A 75 -9.56 44.56 -42.09
CA LEU A 75 -8.71 44.51 -40.90
C LEU A 75 -9.56 44.65 -39.62
N LEU A 76 -9.64 43.57 -38.85
CA LEU A 76 -10.48 43.49 -37.65
C LEU A 76 -9.61 43.43 -36.40
N LEU A 77 -9.45 44.54 -35.69
CA LEU A 77 -8.60 44.64 -34.49
C LEU A 77 -9.21 45.60 -33.47
N PRO A 78 -8.85 45.54 -32.19
CA PRO A 78 -9.32 46.53 -31.23
C PRO A 78 -8.63 47.88 -31.46
N SER A 79 -9.36 48.98 -31.28
CA SER A 79 -8.82 50.35 -31.34
C SER A 79 -8.05 50.75 -30.09
N LYS A 80 -8.40 50.14 -28.95
CA LYS A 80 -7.81 50.37 -27.63
C LYS A 80 -7.25 49.06 -27.08
N PRO A 81 -6.19 49.11 -26.27
CA PRO A 81 -5.68 47.91 -25.61
C PRO A 81 -6.75 47.35 -24.66
N GLN A 82 -6.83 46.02 -24.53
CA GLN A 82 -7.79 45.36 -23.63
C GLN A 82 -7.42 45.51 -22.15
N THR A 83 -6.15 45.69 -21.86
CA THR A 83 -5.55 45.93 -20.54
C THR A 83 -4.47 46.98 -20.71
N ASP A 84 -4.14 47.73 -19.65
CA ASP A 84 -3.11 48.80 -19.68
C ASP A 84 -1.70 48.31 -20.10
N GLU A 85 -1.51 47.00 -20.25
CA GLU A 85 -0.21 46.35 -20.38
C GLU A 85 0.05 45.76 -21.78
N ILE A 86 -0.96 45.66 -22.66
CA ILE A 86 -0.81 45.10 -24.02
C ILE A 86 -1.05 46.19 -25.08
N ASN A 87 -0.17 47.20 -25.09
CA ASN A 87 -0.27 48.35 -26.01
C ASN A 87 -0.07 47.96 -27.49
N ALA A 88 0.61 46.85 -27.76
CA ALA A 88 1.03 46.44 -29.11
C ALA A 88 -0.08 45.75 -29.96
N GLN A 89 -1.24 45.44 -29.38
CA GLN A 89 -2.30 44.66 -30.04
C GLN A 89 -3.45 45.53 -30.60
N THR A 90 -3.13 46.75 -31.04
CA THR A 90 -4.12 47.74 -31.47
C THR A 90 -4.02 48.05 -32.96
N LEU A 91 -5.09 48.60 -33.53
CA LEU A 91 -5.08 49.13 -34.90
C LEU A 91 -3.91 50.10 -35.13
N SER A 92 -3.65 51.01 -34.19
CA SER A 92 -2.58 52.01 -34.32
C SER A 92 -1.18 51.41 -34.41
N ALA A 93 -0.94 50.26 -33.78
CA ALA A 93 0.34 49.56 -33.86
C ALA A 93 0.47 48.71 -35.14
N ILE A 94 -0.63 48.14 -35.65
CA ILE A 94 -0.58 47.12 -36.71
C ILE A 94 -0.80 47.71 -38.11
N VAL A 95 -1.56 48.79 -38.25
CA VAL A 95 -1.77 49.43 -39.56
C VAL A 95 -0.45 49.88 -40.22
N PRO A 96 0.51 50.50 -39.52
CA PRO A 96 1.82 50.84 -40.11
C PRO A 96 2.56 49.63 -40.68
N VAL A 97 2.47 48.47 -40.01
CA VAL A 97 3.11 47.22 -40.46
C VAL A 97 2.47 46.69 -41.73
N ILE A 98 1.15 46.78 -41.84
CA ILE A 98 0.42 46.34 -43.04
C ILE A 98 0.72 47.26 -44.22
N ASP A 99 0.78 48.58 -43.99
CA ASP A 99 1.14 49.55 -45.03
C ASP A 99 2.55 49.28 -45.57
N HIS A 100 3.53 49.04 -44.67
CA HIS A 100 4.88 48.63 -45.04
C HIS A 100 4.88 47.32 -45.85
N ALA A 101 4.07 46.34 -45.45
CA ALA A 101 3.93 45.08 -46.19
C ALA A 101 3.33 45.26 -47.60
N ILE A 102 2.35 46.15 -47.76
CA ILE A 102 1.75 46.48 -49.06
C ILE A 102 2.79 47.13 -49.98
N GLU A 103 3.64 48.00 -49.44
CA GLU A 103 4.78 48.56 -50.18
C GLU A 103 5.78 47.46 -50.59
N ASN A 104 6.07 46.53 -49.69
CA ASN A 104 6.93 45.39 -49.97
C ASN A 104 6.35 44.49 -51.09
N VAL A 105 5.05 44.21 -51.09
CA VAL A 105 4.37 43.48 -52.18
C VAL A 105 4.57 44.18 -53.53
N LYS A 106 4.46 45.52 -53.57
CA LYS A 106 4.71 46.31 -54.79
C LYS A 106 6.17 46.21 -55.22
N ASN A 107 7.12 46.34 -54.29
CA ASN A 107 8.55 46.26 -54.54
C ASN A 107 8.98 44.87 -55.05
N GLN A 108 8.37 43.81 -54.54
CA GLN A 108 8.57 42.43 -54.99
C GLN A 108 7.86 42.12 -56.32
N LYS A 109 7.17 43.10 -56.92
CA LYS A 109 6.44 42.92 -58.19
C LYS A 109 5.36 41.84 -58.11
N LEU A 110 4.82 41.59 -56.92
CA LEU A 110 3.69 40.70 -56.71
C LEU A 110 2.39 41.46 -57.03
N LEU A 111 1.42 40.77 -57.65
CA LEU A 111 0.11 41.35 -57.98
C LEU A 111 0.19 42.63 -58.84
N GLN A 112 1.02 42.63 -59.88
CA GLN A 112 1.15 43.77 -60.79
C GLN A 112 -0.21 44.15 -61.42
N GLY A 113 -0.52 45.44 -61.41
CA GLY A 113 -1.80 45.96 -61.93
C GLY A 113 -2.96 45.93 -60.94
N TYR A 114 -2.71 45.48 -59.70
CA TYR A 114 -3.69 45.45 -58.62
C TYR A 114 -3.30 46.34 -57.44
N GLU A 115 -4.30 46.89 -56.79
CA GLU A 115 -4.16 47.74 -55.60
C GLU A 115 -4.77 47.04 -54.37
N LEU A 116 -3.96 46.91 -53.32
CA LEU A 116 -4.41 46.39 -52.02
C LEU A 116 -4.90 47.56 -51.17
N VAL A 117 -6.17 47.52 -50.76
CA VAL A 117 -6.81 48.56 -49.94
C VAL A 117 -7.25 47.96 -48.61
N ILE A 118 -6.84 48.59 -47.51
CA ILE A 118 -7.19 48.15 -46.16
C ILE A 118 -8.45 48.86 -45.63
N HIS A 119 -9.28 48.11 -44.92
CA HIS A 119 -10.49 48.60 -44.26
C HIS A 119 -10.43 48.27 -42.77
N PRO A 120 -9.83 49.14 -41.93
CA PRO A 120 -9.77 48.94 -40.49
C PRO A 120 -11.15 49.09 -39.84
N ARG A 121 -11.47 48.19 -38.91
CA ARG A 121 -12.64 48.26 -38.03
C ARG A 121 -12.29 47.84 -36.61
N ASP A 122 -12.81 48.62 -35.67
CA ASP A 122 -12.68 48.35 -34.25
C ASP A 122 -13.59 47.20 -33.82
N THR A 123 -12.99 46.11 -33.36
CA THR A 123 -13.72 44.95 -32.82
C THR A 123 -14.10 45.10 -31.35
N LYS A 124 -13.48 46.06 -30.63
CA LYS A 124 -13.54 46.19 -29.16
C LYS A 124 -13.21 44.89 -28.41
N CYS A 125 -12.56 43.95 -29.10
CA CYS A 125 -12.45 42.56 -28.70
C CYS A 125 -13.73 41.94 -28.11
N SER A 126 -14.89 42.32 -28.66
CA SER A 126 -16.19 41.83 -28.25
C SER A 126 -16.71 40.79 -29.23
N SER A 127 -17.17 39.65 -28.70
CA SER A 127 -17.84 38.60 -29.46
C SER A 127 -19.16 39.06 -30.10
N THR A 128 -19.63 40.27 -29.80
CA THR A 128 -20.78 40.92 -30.44
C THR A 128 -20.34 41.93 -31.50
N TYR A 129 -19.51 42.91 -31.13
CA TYR A 129 -19.16 44.00 -32.06
C TYR A 129 -18.22 43.57 -33.19
N GLY A 130 -17.29 42.64 -32.93
CA GLY A 130 -16.36 42.21 -33.97
C GLY A 130 -17.03 41.44 -35.12
N PRO A 131 -17.94 40.48 -34.85
CA PRO A 131 -18.68 39.83 -35.93
C PRO A 131 -19.61 40.77 -36.71
N LEU A 132 -20.21 41.76 -36.04
CA LEU A 132 -20.98 42.81 -36.71
C LEU A 132 -20.10 43.67 -37.64
N ALA A 133 -18.88 44.01 -37.20
CA ALA A 133 -17.91 44.70 -38.05
C ALA A 133 -17.49 43.85 -39.26
N ALA A 134 -17.28 42.55 -39.06
CA ALA A 134 -16.98 41.62 -40.16
C ALA A 134 -18.13 41.55 -41.17
N TYR A 135 -19.37 41.47 -40.68
CA TYR A 135 -20.57 41.46 -41.51
C TYR A 135 -20.73 42.76 -42.31
N ASP A 136 -20.55 43.93 -41.68
CA ASP A 136 -20.63 45.24 -42.36
C ASP A 136 -19.62 45.37 -43.51
N LEU A 137 -18.37 44.91 -43.30
CA LEU A 137 -17.36 44.90 -44.37
C LEU A 137 -17.72 43.91 -45.48
N HIS A 138 -18.24 42.73 -45.12
CA HIS A 138 -18.67 41.74 -46.09
C HIS A 138 -19.84 42.24 -46.94
N SER A 139 -20.89 42.79 -46.33
CA SER A 139 -22.09 43.27 -47.03
C SER A 139 -21.81 44.42 -47.99
N ARG A 140 -20.74 45.19 -47.73
CA ARG A 140 -20.27 46.28 -48.60
C ARG A 140 -19.27 45.83 -49.69
N ASN A 141 -19.00 44.54 -49.84
CA ASN A 141 -17.95 44.00 -50.72
C ASN A 141 -16.54 44.53 -50.42
N HIS A 142 -16.28 44.91 -49.15
CA HIS A 142 -14.99 45.41 -48.66
C HIS A 142 -14.18 44.33 -47.93
N ALA A 143 -14.45 43.05 -48.20
CA ALA A 143 -13.77 41.92 -47.57
C ALA A 143 -13.46 40.81 -48.59
N ASP A 144 -12.26 40.86 -49.17
CA ASP A 144 -11.69 39.79 -49.99
C ASP A 144 -10.85 38.82 -49.16
N VAL A 145 -10.21 39.34 -48.11
CA VAL A 145 -9.53 38.60 -47.05
C VAL A 145 -9.80 39.31 -45.72
N PHE A 146 -9.96 38.53 -44.64
CA PHE A 146 -9.96 39.07 -43.29
C PHE A 146 -8.57 38.92 -42.68
N LEU A 147 -8.02 40.03 -42.17
CA LEU A 147 -6.83 40.04 -41.31
C LEU A 147 -7.27 40.30 -39.86
N GLY A 148 -6.83 39.42 -38.95
CA GLY A 148 -7.46 39.29 -37.63
C GLY A 148 -8.84 38.59 -37.73
N PRO A 149 -9.67 38.61 -36.68
CA PRO A 149 -9.45 39.16 -35.34
C PRO A 149 -8.39 38.44 -34.52
N ILE A 150 -7.76 39.17 -33.59
CA ILE A 150 -6.75 38.61 -32.68
C ILE A 150 -7.34 37.98 -31.42
N CYS A 151 -8.48 38.50 -30.95
CA CYS A 151 -9.15 38.03 -29.75
C CYS A 151 -9.95 36.76 -30.05
N ASP A 152 -9.67 35.68 -29.32
CA ASP A 152 -10.21 34.34 -29.60
C ASP A 152 -11.75 34.31 -29.67
N TYR A 153 -12.42 34.96 -28.73
CA TYR A 153 -13.89 35.05 -28.70
C TYR A 153 -14.50 35.86 -29.85
N VAL A 154 -13.71 36.69 -30.52
CA VAL A 154 -14.11 37.43 -31.73
C VAL A 154 -13.81 36.62 -32.98
N LEU A 155 -12.63 35.99 -33.03
CA LEU A 155 -12.20 35.19 -34.17
C LEU A 155 -13.12 33.98 -34.38
N ALA A 156 -13.55 33.30 -33.32
CA ALA A 156 -14.38 32.10 -33.42
C ALA A 156 -15.65 32.27 -34.29
N PRO A 157 -16.54 33.25 -34.03
CA PRO A 157 -17.67 33.51 -34.91
C PRO A 157 -17.24 34.04 -36.30
N VAL A 158 -16.27 34.94 -36.39
CA VAL A 158 -15.83 35.52 -37.68
C VAL A 158 -15.27 34.45 -38.62
N ALA A 159 -14.44 33.54 -38.13
CA ALA A 159 -13.89 32.44 -38.92
C ALA A 159 -14.97 31.46 -39.39
N ARG A 160 -16.03 31.24 -38.59
CA ARG A 160 -17.20 30.44 -38.99
C ARG A 160 -18.07 31.13 -40.03
N TYR A 161 -18.20 32.45 -39.99
CA TYR A 161 -18.94 33.19 -41.02
C TYR A 161 -18.15 33.28 -42.32
N ALA A 162 -16.85 33.54 -42.22
CA ALA A 162 -15.97 33.62 -43.38
C ALA A 162 -15.91 32.31 -44.17
N SER A 163 -16.06 31.15 -43.53
CA SER A 163 -16.15 29.86 -44.24
C SER A 163 -17.41 29.77 -45.11
N VAL A 164 -18.55 30.27 -44.62
CA VAL A 164 -19.81 30.36 -45.38
C VAL A 164 -19.68 31.38 -46.52
N TRP A 165 -19.05 32.52 -46.24
CA TRP A 165 -18.78 33.56 -47.25
C TRP A 165 -17.65 33.20 -48.24
N LYS A 166 -17.01 32.04 -48.04
CA LYS A 166 -15.83 31.59 -48.80
C LYS A 166 -14.73 32.65 -48.84
N LYS A 167 -14.40 33.23 -47.69
CA LYS A 167 -13.31 34.20 -47.52
C LYS A 167 -12.20 33.63 -46.65
N PRO A 168 -10.92 33.83 -47.00
CA PRO A 168 -9.81 33.46 -46.15
C PRO A 168 -9.76 34.39 -44.93
N VAL A 169 -9.38 33.83 -43.79
CA VAL A 169 -9.11 34.56 -42.55
C VAL A 169 -7.68 34.25 -42.13
N ILE A 170 -6.83 35.27 -42.06
CA ILE A 170 -5.45 35.13 -41.60
C ILE A 170 -5.33 35.92 -40.31
N SER A 171 -5.03 35.24 -39.20
CA SER A 171 -4.92 35.87 -37.90
C SER A 171 -3.56 35.59 -37.26
N THR A 172 -2.97 36.59 -36.63
CA THR A 172 -1.83 36.43 -35.71
C THR A 172 -2.27 36.13 -34.28
N GLY A 173 -3.56 36.24 -33.98
CA GLY A 173 -4.18 35.72 -32.77
C GLY A 173 -4.82 34.35 -33.01
N GLY A 174 -5.95 34.07 -32.36
CA GLY A 174 -6.59 32.75 -32.51
C GLY A 174 -5.79 31.63 -31.87
N LEU A 175 -5.20 31.93 -30.72
CA LEU A 175 -4.10 31.14 -30.18
C LEU A 175 -4.58 29.90 -29.43
N ALA A 176 -5.84 29.91 -28.97
CA ALA A 176 -6.48 28.78 -28.34
C ALA A 176 -6.39 27.50 -29.20
N ALA A 177 -6.06 26.37 -28.56
CA ALA A 177 -5.95 25.06 -29.20
C ALA A 177 -7.24 24.58 -29.90
N ALA A 178 -8.40 25.15 -29.55
CA ALA A 178 -9.68 24.84 -30.20
C ALA A 178 -9.67 25.18 -31.70
N PHE A 179 -8.87 26.16 -32.13
CA PHE A 179 -8.75 26.54 -33.55
C PHE A 179 -7.97 25.52 -34.39
N ASN A 180 -7.34 24.52 -33.78
CA ASN A 180 -6.70 23.40 -34.49
C ASN A 180 -7.75 22.55 -35.22
N PHE A 181 -9.00 22.54 -34.76
CA PHE A 181 -10.09 21.77 -35.37
C PHE A 181 -10.63 22.47 -36.64
N LYS A 182 -9.88 22.37 -37.73
CA LYS A 182 -10.19 23.02 -39.01
C LYS A 182 -11.51 22.63 -39.68
N PRO A 183 -12.18 21.49 -39.40
CA PRO A 183 -13.54 21.29 -39.90
C PRO A 183 -14.52 22.39 -39.48
N GLN A 184 -14.32 23.04 -38.32
CA GLN A 184 -15.11 24.21 -37.91
C GLN A 184 -14.56 25.54 -38.45
N PHE A 185 -13.29 25.59 -38.84
CA PHE A 185 -12.58 26.79 -39.27
C PHE A 185 -11.81 26.55 -40.59
N PRO A 186 -12.47 26.12 -41.68
CA PRO A 186 -11.80 25.58 -42.86
C PRO A 186 -11.07 26.63 -43.71
N THR A 187 -11.35 27.92 -43.48
CA THR A 187 -10.69 29.05 -44.16
C THR A 187 -9.76 29.86 -43.24
N LEU A 188 -9.49 29.35 -42.03
CA LEU A 188 -8.64 30.00 -41.04
C LEU A 188 -7.18 29.58 -41.17
N ILE A 189 -6.30 30.57 -41.35
CA ILE A 189 -4.85 30.45 -41.28
C ILE A 189 -4.40 31.16 -40.01
N ARG A 190 -3.58 30.50 -39.20
CA ARG A 190 -3.03 31.09 -37.99
C ARG A 190 -1.54 31.33 -38.14
N MET A 191 -1.10 32.56 -37.93
CA MET A 191 0.31 32.94 -37.97
C MET A 191 1.00 32.68 -36.63
N MET A 192 0.27 32.33 -35.57
CA MET A 192 0.78 31.94 -34.25
C MET A 192 -0.22 30.98 -33.58
N SER A 193 0.23 30.13 -32.66
CA SER A 193 -0.61 29.17 -31.93
C SER A 193 -0.02 28.83 -30.56
N TYR A 194 -0.86 28.60 -29.54
CA TYR A 194 -0.37 28.07 -28.25
C TYR A 194 0.01 26.59 -28.33
N SER A 195 -0.49 25.84 -29.33
CA SER A 195 -0.12 24.43 -29.49
C SER A 195 1.35 24.25 -29.82
N GLU A 196 1.92 25.11 -30.66
CA GLU A 196 3.34 25.06 -31.01
C GLU A 196 4.23 25.39 -29.80
N MET A 197 3.86 26.42 -29.04
CA MET A 197 4.52 26.73 -27.77
C MET A 197 4.42 25.57 -26.78
N THR A 198 3.26 24.90 -26.74
CA THR A 198 3.06 23.73 -25.87
C THR A 198 4.02 22.60 -26.25
N ASN A 199 4.20 22.33 -27.54
CA ASN A 199 5.17 21.34 -28.02
C ASN A 199 6.60 21.71 -27.60
N ALA A 200 6.98 22.98 -27.70
CA ALA A 200 8.28 23.45 -27.22
C ALA A 200 8.47 23.25 -25.70
N VAL A 201 7.45 23.55 -24.89
CA VAL A 201 7.52 23.28 -23.44
C VAL A 201 7.66 21.79 -23.16
N LEU A 202 6.89 20.95 -23.85
CA LEU A 202 6.91 19.50 -23.65
C LEU A 202 8.25 18.87 -24.07
N GLU A 203 8.93 19.44 -25.06
CA GLU A 203 10.26 18.99 -25.46
C GLU A 203 11.30 19.29 -24.37
N ILE A 204 11.24 20.46 -23.72
CA ILE A 204 12.08 20.77 -22.54
C ILE A 204 11.80 19.77 -21.42
N VAL A 205 10.51 19.52 -21.15
CA VAL A 205 10.06 18.59 -20.12
C VAL A 205 10.59 17.18 -20.38
N SER A 206 10.52 16.72 -21.64
CA SER A 206 11.04 15.42 -22.08
C SER A 206 12.56 15.35 -21.91
N HIS A 207 13.28 16.41 -22.30
CA HIS A 207 14.74 16.49 -22.20
C HIS A 207 15.26 16.30 -20.77
N PHE A 208 14.60 16.89 -19.78
CA PHE A 208 14.98 16.76 -18.36
C PHE A 208 14.26 15.60 -17.62
N ASN A 209 13.42 14.83 -18.32
CA ASN A 209 12.63 13.73 -17.75
C ASN A 209 11.76 14.14 -16.54
N TRP A 210 11.23 15.37 -16.56
CA TRP A 210 10.33 15.87 -15.52
C TRP A 210 8.89 15.42 -15.78
N LYS A 211 8.15 15.15 -14.71
CA LYS A 211 6.78 14.60 -14.77
C LYS A 211 5.79 15.35 -13.88
N ILE A 212 6.26 15.98 -12.80
CA ILE A 212 5.43 16.67 -11.80
C ILE A 212 5.59 18.20 -11.93
N PHE A 213 4.49 18.90 -12.20
CA PHE A 213 4.50 20.34 -12.45
C PHE A 213 3.52 21.11 -11.56
N GLY A 214 3.94 22.30 -11.16
CA GLY A 214 3.11 23.32 -10.54
C GLY A 214 2.77 24.39 -11.57
N PHE A 215 1.49 24.67 -11.80
CA PHE A 215 1.05 25.72 -12.70
C PHE A 215 0.59 26.93 -11.90
N PHE A 216 1.23 28.07 -12.10
CA PHE A 216 0.94 29.31 -11.37
C PHE A 216 0.61 30.46 -12.32
N PHE A 217 -0.66 30.83 -12.44
CA PHE A 217 -1.06 31.70 -13.54
C PHE A 217 -2.20 32.67 -13.20
N HIS A 218 -2.19 33.81 -13.89
CA HIS A 218 -3.22 34.82 -13.73
C HIS A 218 -4.56 34.35 -14.30
N THR A 219 -5.58 34.33 -13.46
CA THR A 219 -6.98 34.06 -13.78
C THR A 219 -7.73 35.38 -13.68
N TYR A 220 -8.32 35.90 -14.76
CA TYR A 220 -8.94 37.24 -14.79
C TYR A 220 -10.27 37.38 -14.00
N GLY A 221 -10.46 36.65 -12.90
CA GLY A 221 -11.49 36.82 -11.86
C GLY A 221 -12.97 36.70 -12.24
N ASP A 222 -13.30 36.85 -13.51
CA ASP A 222 -14.65 37.11 -13.98
C ASP A 222 -15.19 35.89 -14.74
N GLN A 223 -16.11 35.18 -14.10
CA GLN A 223 -16.77 34.00 -14.68
C GLN A 223 -17.52 34.30 -15.99
N THR A 224 -17.86 35.58 -16.25
CA THR A 224 -18.54 35.99 -17.49
C THR A 224 -17.61 36.18 -18.68
N LYS A 225 -16.30 36.34 -18.45
CA LYS A 225 -15.29 36.57 -19.49
C LYS A 225 -14.66 35.29 -20.04
N GLY A 226 -15.06 34.13 -19.53
CA GLY A 226 -14.51 32.83 -19.93
C GLY A 226 -13.11 32.58 -19.35
N PHE A 227 -12.26 31.86 -20.08
CA PHE A 227 -10.92 31.51 -19.61
C PHE A 227 -9.91 32.63 -19.86
N SER A 228 -8.93 32.80 -18.96
CA SER A 228 -7.87 33.79 -19.16
C SER A 228 -6.91 33.41 -20.31
N PRO A 229 -6.28 34.38 -20.98
CA PRO A 229 -5.15 34.13 -21.88
C PRO A 229 -4.07 33.21 -21.27
N CYS A 230 -3.71 33.42 -20.00
CA CYS A 230 -2.77 32.55 -19.32
C CYS A 230 -3.30 31.14 -19.10
N HIS A 231 -4.60 30.96 -18.83
CA HIS A 231 -5.22 29.64 -18.82
C HIS A 231 -5.09 28.97 -20.20
N HIS A 232 -5.32 29.69 -21.29
CA HIS A 232 -5.17 29.13 -22.65
C HIS A 232 -3.73 28.74 -23.00
N ILE A 233 -2.73 29.36 -22.37
CA ILE A 233 -1.32 29.01 -22.47
C ILE A 233 -1.01 27.72 -21.70
N VAL A 234 -1.40 27.66 -20.42
CA VAL A 234 -1.00 26.54 -19.55
C VAL A 234 -1.87 25.29 -19.71
N ALA A 235 -3.14 25.45 -20.12
CA ALA A 235 -4.08 24.34 -20.21
C ALA A 235 -3.71 23.24 -21.21
N PRO A 236 -3.24 23.55 -22.42
CA PRO A 236 -2.78 22.53 -23.35
C PRO A 236 -1.57 21.75 -22.79
N ILE A 237 -0.66 22.42 -22.07
CA ILE A 237 0.56 21.81 -21.51
C ILE A 237 0.21 20.67 -20.54
N TYR A 238 -0.61 20.93 -19.52
CA TYR A 238 -0.95 19.86 -18.57
C TYR A 238 -1.88 18.81 -19.17
N LYS A 239 -2.75 19.16 -20.14
CA LYS A 239 -3.61 18.18 -20.82
C LYS A 239 -2.78 17.16 -21.61
N GLN A 240 -1.82 17.64 -22.39
CA GLN A 240 -0.97 16.80 -23.24
C GLN A 240 0.09 16.05 -22.42
N ASN A 241 0.61 16.64 -21.35
CA ASN A 241 1.48 15.93 -20.42
C ASN A 241 0.75 14.76 -19.71
N ASN A 242 -0.49 14.98 -19.25
CA ASN A 242 -1.28 13.94 -18.60
C ASN A 242 -1.58 12.75 -19.53
N THR A 243 -1.81 13.01 -20.83
CA THR A 243 -1.98 11.93 -21.82
C THR A 243 -0.70 11.15 -22.05
N ASN A 244 0.46 11.80 -22.05
CA ASN A 244 1.75 11.15 -22.29
C ASN A 244 2.23 10.31 -21.10
N THR A 245 1.86 10.70 -19.88
CA THR A 245 2.39 10.09 -18.65
C THR A 245 1.45 9.11 -17.95
N ASN A 246 0.22 8.89 -18.46
CA ASN A 246 -0.85 8.12 -17.78
C ASN A 246 -1.13 8.57 -16.32
N ASN A 247 -0.64 9.73 -15.90
CA ASN A 247 -0.70 10.23 -14.53
C ASN A 247 -1.71 11.36 -14.45
N GLN A 248 -2.97 11.04 -14.15
CA GLN A 248 -4.04 12.06 -14.17
C GLN A 248 -3.96 13.10 -13.04
N ASN A 249 -3.19 12.91 -11.96
CA ASN A 249 -3.43 13.64 -10.70
C ASN A 249 -2.21 14.25 -9.97
N ASN A 250 -1.01 14.29 -10.55
CA ASN A 250 0.17 14.80 -9.81
C ASN A 250 0.43 16.30 -10.03
N ASN A 251 -0.19 16.93 -11.03
CA ASN A 251 0.00 18.35 -11.31
C ASN A 251 -0.82 19.21 -10.36
N VAL A 252 -0.24 20.33 -9.91
CA VAL A 252 -0.90 21.28 -9.01
C VAL A 252 -1.18 22.57 -9.76
N HIS A 253 -2.37 23.12 -9.57
CA HIS A 253 -2.80 24.35 -10.25
C HIS A 253 -3.16 25.41 -9.21
N GLU A 254 -2.51 26.57 -9.27
CA GLU A 254 -2.85 27.75 -8.47
C GLU A 254 -3.12 28.92 -9.42
N GLY A 255 -4.38 29.34 -9.47
CA GLY A 255 -4.79 30.58 -10.15
C GLY A 255 -4.81 31.75 -9.18
N PHE A 256 -4.54 32.96 -9.67
CA PHE A 256 -4.67 34.20 -8.90
C PHE A 256 -5.23 35.34 -9.74
N ASP A 257 -5.91 36.29 -9.11
CA ASP A 257 -6.43 37.51 -9.73
C ASP A 257 -6.09 38.70 -8.85
N ASN A 258 -5.57 39.79 -9.42
CA ASN A 258 -5.21 41.03 -8.70
C ASN A 258 -4.68 40.81 -7.27
N ALA A 259 -3.81 39.79 -7.12
CA ALA A 259 -3.43 39.28 -5.81
C ALA A 259 -2.39 40.20 -5.16
N THR A 260 -2.53 40.42 -3.85
CA THR A 260 -1.53 41.09 -3.04
C THR A 260 -0.26 40.22 -2.92
N PHE A 261 0.86 40.84 -2.56
CA PHE A 261 2.14 40.12 -2.39
C PHE A 261 2.02 38.96 -1.39
N ASP A 262 1.29 39.16 -0.28
CA ASP A 262 1.07 38.12 0.74
C ASP A 262 0.21 36.97 0.21
N GLU A 263 -0.81 37.25 -0.60
CA GLU A 263 -1.64 36.22 -1.25
C GLU A 263 -0.85 35.40 -2.28
N LEU A 264 0.03 36.05 -3.05
CA LEU A 264 0.95 35.37 -3.96
C LEU A 264 1.88 34.43 -3.18
N LYS A 265 2.42 34.90 -2.05
CA LYS A 265 3.30 34.12 -1.17
C LYS A 265 2.59 32.92 -0.55
N GLU A 266 1.34 33.07 -0.07
CA GLU A 266 0.54 31.96 0.44
C GLU A 266 0.22 30.91 -0.63
N LYS A 267 -0.09 31.35 -1.85
CA LYS A 267 -0.30 30.45 -3.00
C LYS A 267 0.98 29.70 -3.36
N LEU A 268 2.13 30.39 -3.38
CA LEU A 268 3.44 29.77 -3.62
C LEU A 268 3.81 28.76 -2.55
N LYS A 269 3.47 28.98 -1.26
CA LYS A 269 3.67 27.97 -0.20
C LYS A 269 2.97 26.65 -0.53
N ARG A 270 1.74 26.70 -1.06
CA ARG A 270 1.00 25.48 -1.46
C ARG A 270 1.66 24.76 -2.64
N LEU A 271 2.24 25.51 -3.58
CA LEU A 271 3.03 24.93 -4.69
C LEU A 271 4.35 24.33 -4.18
N LYS A 272 5.02 25.02 -3.25
CA LYS A 272 6.29 24.60 -2.63
C LYS A 272 6.21 23.19 -2.04
N GLU A 273 5.09 22.86 -1.41
CA GLU A 273 4.86 21.55 -0.79
C GLU A 273 4.67 20.41 -1.80
N LYS A 274 4.35 20.71 -3.06
CA LYS A 274 3.84 19.69 -4.00
C LYS A 274 4.53 19.65 -5.36
N SER A 275 5.36 20.64 -5.69
CA SER A 275 6.10 20.67 -6.95
C SER A 275 7.46 21.33 -6.78
N ARG A 276 8.38 21.00 -7.68
CA ARG A 276 9.69 21.63 -7.85
C ARG A 276 9.81 22.40 -9.17
N ILE A 277 9.07 21.98 -10.20
CA ILE A 277 9.07 22.63 -11.51
C ILE A 277 7.79 23.45 -11.67
N ILE A 278 7.92 24.77 -11.66
CA ILE A 278 6.79 25.69 -11.62
C ILE A 278 6.68 26.44 -12.96
N ILE A 279 5.60 26.21 -13.70
CA ILE A 279 5.29 26.89 -14.96
C ILE A 279 4.33 28.04 -14.69
N MET A 280 4.75 29.24 -15.08
CA MET A 280 4.10 30.50 -14.77
C MET A 280 3.63 31.24 -16.01
N CYS A 281 2.51 31.94 -15.86
CA CYS A 281 2.05 32.93 -16.81
C CYS A 281 1.39 34.10 -16.08
N ALA A 282 2.01 35.28 -16.19
CA ALA A 282 1.50 36.55 -15.69
C ALA A 282 2.18 37.71 -16.43
N ASN A 283 1.80 38.95 -16.13
CA ASN A 283 2.52 40.10 -16.64
C ASN A 283 3.94 40.20 -16.02
N PRO A 284 4.90 40.89 -16.67
CA PRO A 284 6.28 40.97 -16.18
C PRO A 284 6.43 41.50 -14.75
N LYS A 285 5.60 42.47 -14.35
CA LYS A 285 5.60 43.02 -12.99
C LYS A 285 5.20 41.96 -11.96
N THR A 286 4.17 41.19 -12.23
CA THR A 286 3.68 40.13 -11.34
C THR A 286 4.64 38.96 -11.30
N ILE A 287 5.27 38.58 -12.42
CA ILE A 287 6.36 37.58 -12.42
C ILE A 287 7.48 38.03 -11.48
N ARG A 288 7.86 39.31 -11.50
CA ARG A 288 8.86 39.86 -10.57
C ARG A 288 8.43 39.70 -9.11
N GLU A 289 7.20 40.04 -8.77
CA GLU A 289 6.67 39.85 -7.40
C GLU A 289 6.66 38.39 -6.96
N ILE A 290 6.27 37.49 -7.87
CA ILE A 290 6.25 36.04 -7.63
C ILE A 290 7.67 35.54 -7.33
N MET A 291 8.67 35.95 -8.11
CA MET A 291 10.06 35.55 -7.90
C MET A 291 10.61 36.09 -6.58
N ILE A 292 10.31 37.34 -6.22
CA ILE A 292 10.69 37.92 -4.92
C ILE A 292 10.03 37.16 -3.76
N ALA A 293 8.76 36.75 -3.91
CA ALA A 293 8.06 35.93 -2.92
C ALA A 293 8.64 34.51 -2.82
N ALA A 294 9.09 33.92 -3.94
CA ALA A 294 9.76 32.62 -3.95
C ALA A 294 11.12 32.66 -3.21
N GLU A 295 11.88 33.74 -3.36
CA GLU A 295 13.10 33.99 -2.59
C GLU A 295 12.82 34.07 -1.08
N ASP A 296 11.77 34.78 -0.67
CA ASP A 296 11.30 34.83 0.73
C ASP A 296 10.94 33.45 1.30
N LEU A 297 10.56 32.52 0.44
CA LEU A 297 10.21 31.15 0.80
C LEU A 297 11.40 30.20 0.71
N ASN A 298 12.62 30.72 0.50
CA ASN A 298 13.85 29.94 0.35
C ASN A 298 13.79 28.93 -0.84
N MET A 299 13.02 29.25 -1.89
CA MET A 299 12.88 28.38 -3.06
C MET A 299 14.04 28.50 -4.04
N ILE A 300 14.83 29.59 -3.97
CA ILE A 300 15.95 29.85 -4.88
C ILE A 300 17.24 29.29 -4.30
N ASP A 301 17.60 29.69 -3.08
CA ASP A 301 18.82 29.24 -2.38
C ASP A 301 18.87 27.74 -2.11
N SER A 302 17.70 27.10 -1.95
CA SER A 302 17.63 25.63 -1.84
C SER A 302 18.11 24.91 -3.09
N GLY A 303 18.07 25.56 -4.26
CA GLY A 303 18.41 24.96 -5.56
C GLY A 303 17.44 23.86 -6.03
N GLU A 304 16.37 23.58 -5.27
CA GLU A 304 15.44 22.50 -5.63
C GLU A 304 14.39 22.93 -6.65
N TYR A 305 14.20 24.23 -6.90
CA TYR A 305 13.08 24.75 -7.70
C TYR A 305 13.55 25.38 -9.00
N VAL A 306 12.74 25.19 -10.05
CA VAL A 306 12.90 25.84 -11.35
C VAL A 306 11.60 26.53 -11.70
N PHE A 307 11.70 27.76 -12.15
CA PHE A 307 10.56 28.56 -12.59
C PHE A 307 10.63 28.75 -14.09
N PHE A 308 9.52 28.51 -14.79
CA PHE A 308 9.37 28.81 -16.22
C PHE A 308 8.39 29.95 -16.40
N ASN A 309 8.81 31.05 -17.00
CA ASN A 309 7.91 32.11 -17.47
C ASN A 309 7.63 31.93 -18.97
N ILE A 310 6.36 31.95 -19.37
CA ILE A 310 5.96 31.89 -20.78
C ILE A 310 5.64 33.30 -21.28
N GLU A 311 6.54 33.87 -22.09
CA GLU A 311 6.46 35.24 -22.60
C GLU A 311 6.36 35.26 -24.14
N ILE A 312 5.14 35.09 -24.66
CA ILE A 312 4.88 34.94 -26.11
C ILE A 312 4.63 36.31 -26.79
N PHE A 313 4.20 37.32 -26.04
CA PHE A 313 3.81 38.64 -26.58
C PHE A 313 4.78 39.77 -26.20
N GLY A 314 5.81 39.48 -25.42
CA GLY A 314 6.71 40.49 -24.89
C GLY A 314 7.67 41.08 -25.92
N SER A 315 7.80 42.40 -25.91
CA SER A 315 8.96 43.07 -26.48
C SER A 315 10.10 43.00 -25.44
N LEU A 316 11.05 42.07 -25.62
CA LEU A 316 12.36 42.17 -24.96
C LEU A 316 12.90 43.60 -25.12
N LYS A 317 13.05 44.27 -23.98
CA LYS A 317 13.85 45.48 -23.85
C LYS A 317 15.26 45.18 -24.35
N LYS A 318 15.91 46.17 -24.97
CA LYS A 318 17.37 46.14 -25.19
C LYS A 318 18.13 45.82 -23.90
N ASP A 319 17.61 46.29 -22.76
CA ASP A 319 18.05 45.90 -21.44
C ASP A 319 17.58 44.48 -21.11
N LEU A 320 18.44 43.49 -21.36
CA LEU A 320 18.29 42.06 -21.08
C LEU A 320 18.17 41.73 -19.56
N ARG A 321 17.59 42.64 -18.76
CA ARG A 321 17.50 42.62 -17.30
C ARG A 321 16.03 42.68 -16.85
N PRO A 322 15.23 41.62 -17.06
CA PRO A 322 13.80 41.61 -16.72
C PRO A 322 13.51 41.68 -15.21
N TRP A 323 14.53 41.50 -14.36
CA TRP A 323 14.46 41.60 -12.90
C TRP A 323 14.56 43.05 -12.38
N TYR A 324 15.07 43.98 -13.18
CA TYR A 324 15.38 45.34 -12.75
C TYR A 324 14.19 46.29 -12.95
N ASP A 325 13.84 47.02 -11.89
CA ASP A 325 12.84 48.09 -11.91
C ASP A 325 13.49 49.41 -11.44
N GLU A 326 13.53 50.41 -12.32
CA GLU A 326 14.11 51.73 -12.05
C GLU A 326 13.37 52.50 -10.93
N MET A 327 12.08 52.22 -10.74
CA MET A 327 11.25 52.93 -9.76
C MET A 327 11.31 52.30 -8.36
N ASP A 328 11.98 51.16 -8.22
CA ASP A 328 11.99 50.34 -7.00
C ASP A 328 13.32 50.45 -6.22
N GLU A 329 13.29 50.05 -4.95
CA GLU A 329 14.46 50.15 -4.07
C GLU A 329 15.61 49.21 -4.51
N SER A 330 16.86 49.64 -4.26
CA SER A 330 18.06 48.89 -4.64
C SER A 330 18.14 47.50 -3.99
N ASN A 331 17.76 47.39 -2.72
CA ASN A 331 17.68 46.12 -1.98
C ASN A 331 16.72 45.11 -2.65
N ARG A 332 15.59 45.59 -3.16
CA ARG A 332 14.53 44.78 -3.76
C ARG A 332 14.91 44.38 -5.18
N ASN A 333 15.59 45.25 -5.91
CA ASN A 333 16.21 44.90 -7.18
C ASN A 333 17.30 43.82 -7.02
N GLU A 334 18.14 43.91 -5.98
CA GLU A 334 19.15 42.87 -5.72
C GLU A 334 18.50 41.53 -5.35
N LYS A 335 17.42 41.57 -4.56
CA LYS A 335 16.63 40.38 -4.25
C LYS A 335 15.95 39.78 -5.48
N ALA A 336 15.39 40.61 -6.35
CA ALA A 336 14.82 40.17 -7.62
C ALA A 336 15.89 39.57 -8.54
N ARG A 337 17.05 40.22 -8.65
CA ARG A 337 18.21 39.73 -9.41
C ARG A 337 18.60 38.31 -8.97
N LYS A 338 18.70 38.09 -7.67
CA LYS A 338 19.00 36.78 -7.08
C LYS A 338 17.89 35.78 -7.40
N ALA A 339 16.63 36.16 -7.21
CA ALA A 339 15.51 35.26 -7.48
C ALA A 339 15.44 34.79 -8.95
N TYR A 340 15.77 35.67 -9.90
CA TYR A 340 15.75 35.37 -11.33
C TYR A 340 16.83 34.36 -11.76
N GLN A 341 17.78 34.01 -10.89
CA GLN A 341 18.75 32.94 -11.15
C GLN A 341 18.12 31.55 -11.27
N ALA A 342 16.88 31.36 -10.78
CA ALA A 342 16.11 30.13 -10.94
C ALA A 342 15.02 30.24 -12.03
N LEU A 343 14.98 31.35 -12.77
CA LEU A 343 13.94 31.63 -13.77
C LEU A 343 14.46 31.35 -15.18
N LEU A 344 13.78 30.44 -15.87
CA LEU A 344 13.91 30.24 -17.31
C LEU A 344 12.73 30.92 -18.01
N THR A 345 12.98 31.59 -19.14
CA THR A 345 11.94 32.27 -19.91
C THR A 345 11.84 31.69 -21.31
N ILE A 346 10.63 31.27 -21.68
CA ILE A 346 10.32 30.79 -23.04
C ILE A 346 9.69 31.94 -23.80
N THR A 347 10.31 32.32 -24.92
CA THR A 347 9.83 33.40 -25.78
C THR A 347 9.85 33.01 -27.25
N THR A 348 9.15 33.76 -28.08
CA THR A 348 9.17 33.55 -29.53
C THR A 348 10.53 33.95 -30.08
N ARG A 349 11.10 33.13 -30.98
CA ARG A 349 12.42 33.38 -31.53
C ARG A 349 12.45 34.68 -32.34
N LYS A 350 13.28 35.62 -31.91
CA LYS A 350 13.44 36.90 -32.60
C LYS A 350 14.47 36.79 -33.73
N PRO A 351 14.18 37.33 -34.92
CA PRO A 351 15.19 37.58 -35.92
C PRO A 351 16.12 38.70 -35.45
N GLU A 352 17.42 38.44 -35.40
CA GLU A 352 18.45 39.41 -35.00
C GLU A 352 19.19 40.01 -36.22
N ASP A 353 18.76 39.66 -37.42
CA ASP A 353 19.33 40.13 -38.67
C ASP A 353 19.11 41.64 -38.87
N GLU A 354 20.06 42.25 -39.61
CA GLU A 354 20.02 43.67 -39.96
C GLU A 354 18.74 44.05 -40.72
N GLU A 355 18.16 43.11 -41.48
CA GLU A 355 16.92 43.28 -42.23
C GLU A 355 15.73 43.51 -41.27
N TYR A 356 15.61 42.73 -40.20
CA TYR A 356 14.58 42.93 -39.17
C TYR A 356 14.75 44.24 -38.39
N GLN A 357 15.98 44.63 -38.06
CA GLN A 357 16.25 45.90 -37.37
C GLN A 357 15.82 47.09 -38.23
N LYS A 358 16.20 47.08 -39.51
CA LYS A 358 15.80 48.10 -40.48
C LYS A 358 14.28 48.19 -40.61
N PHE A 359 13.60 47.05 -40.75
CA PHE A 359 12.13 47.00 -40.77
C PHE A 359 11.52 47.62 -39.51
N SER A 360 12.04 47.27 -38.33
CA SER A 360 11.57 47.79 -37.06
C SER A 360 11.68 49.31 -37.02
N ASP A 361 12.80 49.88 -37.46
CA ASP A 361 13.02 51.33 -37.45
C ASP A 361 12.13 52.07 -38.47
N GLU A 362 11.96 51.51 -39.67
CA GLU A 362 11.07 52.05 -40.70
C GLU A 362 9.60 52.10 -40.24
N VAL A 363 9.11 51.02 -39.64
CA VAL A 363 7.74 50.96 -39.12
C VAL A 363 7.53 51.93 -37.95
N LYS A 364 8.53 52.09 -37.07
CA LYS A 364 8.47 53.07 -35.97
C LYS A 364 8.36 54.50 -36.51
N ALA A 365 9.13 54.83 -37.53
CA ALA A 365 9.06 56.13 -38.20
C ALA A 365 7.69 56.34 -38.84
N LEU A 366 7.19 55.35 -39.60
CA LEU A 366 5.89 55.40 -40.25
C LEU A 366 4.72 55.56 -39.27
N ALA A 367 4.77 54.84 -38.14
CA ALA A 367 3.76 54.94 -37.08
C ALA A 367 3.70 56.33 -36.46
N LYS A 368 4.87 56.95 -36.22
CA LYS A 368 4.98 58.30 -35.67
C LYS A 368 4.50 59.36 -36.66
N GLU A 369 4.87 59.24 -37.93
CA GLU A 369 4.55 60.22 -38.97
C GLU A 369 3.07 60.20 -39.38
N LYS A 370 2.51 59.01 -39.64
CA LYS A 370 1.20 58.86 -40.28
C LYS A 370 0.06 58.49 -39.34
N TYR A 371 0.38 57.84 -38.20
CA TYR A 371 -0.64 57.24 -37.32
C TYR A 371 -0.66 57.79 -35.90
N ASN A 372 0.18 58.80 -35.60
CA ASN A 372 0.28 59.42 -34.27
C ASN A 372 0.45 58.37 -33.16
N TYR A 373 1.24 57.33 -33.44
CA TYR A 373 1.53 56.24 -32.51
C TYR A 373 3.04 56.10 -32.34
N THR A 374 3.49 56.03 -31.08
CA THR A 374 4.90 55.96 -30.74
C THR A 374 5.18 54.62 -30.08
N PHE A 375 5.96 53.77 -30.76
CA PHE A 375 6.55 52.59 -30.14
C PHE A 375 7.65 52.99 -29.16
N ASN A 376 7.97 52.11 -28.21
CA ASN A 376 9.12 52.30 -27.34
C ASN A 376 10.42 52.30 -28.16
N GLU A 377 11.24 53.35 -28.01
CA GLU A 377 12.47 53.54 -28.79
C GLU A 377 13.49 52.44 -28.48
N ASN A 378 13.52 51.95 -27.24
CA ASN A 378 14.47 50.95 -26.74
C ASN A 378 14.06 49.48 -26.98
N GLU A 379 12.96 49.24 -27.70
CA GLU A 379 12.43 47.89 -27.95
C GLU A 379 12.25 47.65 -29.44
N LEU A 380 12.62 46.46 -29.93
CA LEU A 380 12.25 46.03 -31.28
C LEU A 380 10.75 45.71 -31.34
N ILE A 381 10.16 45.88 -32.53
CA ILE A 381 8.76 45.50 -32.76
C ILE A 381 8.59 44.01 -32.47
N SER A 382 7.55 43.67 -31.71
CA SER A 382 7.27 42.27 -31.33
C SER A 382 6.96 41.39 -32.54
N GLN A 383 7.30 40.11 -32.45
CA GLN A 383 7.00 39.13 -33.51
C GLN A 383 5.50 38.99 -33.77
N PHE A 384 4.68 39.18 -32.74
CA PHE A 384 3.22 39.19 -32.88
C PHE A 384 2.74 40.27 -33.85
N VAL A 385 3.32 41.47 -33.75
CA VAL A 385 2.96 42.60 -34.60
C VAL A 385 3.55 42.44 -36.00
N SER A 386 4.82 42.04 -36.11
CA SER A 386 5.47 41.83 -37.41
C SER A 386 4.92 40.63 -38.18
N ALA A 387 4.28 39.65 -37.51
CA ALA A 387 3.58 38.55 -38.19
C ALA A 387 2.42 39.02 -39.10
N PHE A 388 1.87 40.23 -38.90
CA PHE A 388 0.89 40.80 -39.84
C PHE A 388 1.51 41.17 -41.19
N HIS A 389 2.78 41.59 -41.21
CA HIS A 389 3.50 41.83 -42.46
C HIS A 389 3.61 40.52 -43.25
N ASP A 390 3.98 39.44 -42.57
CA ASP A 390 4.11 38.12 -43.19
C ASP A 390 2.75 37.54 -43.62
N ALA A 391 1.66 37.86 -42.90
CA ALA A 391 0.31 37.50 -43.30
C ALA A 391 -0.10 38.13 -44.64
N VAL A 392 0.26 39.40 -44.87
CA VAL A 392 0.02 40.10 -46.14
C VAL A 392 0.84 39.46 -47.27
N LEU A 393 2.12 39.16 -47.02
CA LEU A 393 2.97 38.46 -47.99
C LEU A 393 2.45 37.06 -48.32
N LEU A 394 2.00 36.29 -47.32
CA LEU A 394 1.41 34.97 -47.53
C LEU A 394 0.17 35.04 -48.43
N PHE A 395 -0.72 35.99 -48.15
CA PHE A 395 -1.91 36.22 -48.97
C PHE A 395 -1.55 36.64 -50.39
N ALA A 396 -0.63 37.60 -50.55
CA ALA A 396 -0.21 38.11 -51.85
C ALA A 396 0.42 37.02 -52.72
N ASN A 397 1.28 36.17 -52.13
CA ASN A 397 1.89 35.03 -52.80
C ASN A 397 0.85 34.00 -53.25
N ALA A 398 -0.09 33.63 -52.37
CA ALA A 398 -1.13 32.67 -52.71
C ALA A 398 -2.09 33.20 -53.78
N LEU A 399 -2.41 34.49 -53.74
CA LEU A 399 -3.24 35.13 -54.76
C LEU A 399 -2.51 35.21 -56.10
N ASN A 400 -1.22 35.56 -56.10
CA ASN A 400 -0.40 35.59 -57.31
C ASN A 400 -0.31 34.19 -57.96
N ASP A 401 -0.18 33.14 -57.16
CA ASP A 401 -0.24 31.75 -57.64
C ASP A 401 -1.61 31.38 -58.19
N SER A 402 -2.70 31.80 -57.53
CA SER A 402 -4.06 31.58 -58.04
C SER A 402 -4.25 32.22 -59.42
N ILE A 403 -3.78 33.45 -59.61
CA ILE A 403 -3.85 34.16 -60.90
C ILE A 403 -3.03 33.42 -61.96
N ARG A 404 -1.85 32.91 -61.60
CA ARG A 404 -1.01 32.11 -62.51
C ARG A 404 -1.65 30.79 -62.92
N ILE A 405 -2.33 30.09 -62.00
CA ILE A 405 -2.93 28.77 -62.24
C ILE A 405 -4.22 28.88 -63.07
N ASN A 406 -5.10 29.81 -62.70
CA ASN A 406 -6.46 29.89 -63.23
C ASN A 406 -6.65 31.06 -64.21
N GLY A 407 -5.61 31.83 -64.51
CA GLY A 407 -5.67 33.05 -65.32
C GLY A 407 -6.31 34.24 -64.59
N GLU A 408 -6.47 35.37 -65.29
CA GLU A 408 -7.15 36.56 -64.76
C GLU A 408 -8.65 36.33 -64.47
N ASP A 409 -9.23 35.26 -65.02
CA ASP A 409 -10.61 34.82 -64.75
C ASP A 409 -10.88 34.53 -63.26
N SER A 410 -9.83 34.21 -62.49
CA SER A 410 -9.87 34.09 -61.03
C SER A 410 -10.40 35.32 -60.31
N LEU A 411 -10.29 36.49 -60.97
CA LEU A 411 -10.55 37.81 -60.42
C LEU A 411 -11.82 38.45 -60.98
N LEU A 412 -12.41 37.86 -62.03
CA LEU A 412 -13.71 38.26 -62.59
C LEU A 412 -14.89 37.75 -61.75
N LYS A 413 -14.63 36.87 -60.79
CA LYS A 413 -15.59 36.32 -59.82
C LYS A 413 -15.15 36.71 -58.41
N PRO A 414 -16.07 36.70 -57.41
CA PRO A 414 -15.66 36.79 -56.01
C PRO A 414 -14.56 35.76 -55.72
N LEU A 415 -13.45 36.21 -55.11
CA LEU A 415 -12.31 35.34 -54.82
C LEU A 415 -12.76 34.07 -54.11
N ASN A 416 -12.31 32.92 -54.60
CA ASN A 416 -12.57 31.63 -53.95
C ASN A 416 -11.63 31.46 -52.75
N GLY A 417 -12.06 31.96 -51.58
CA GLY A 417 -11.27 31.92 -50.37
C GLY A 417 -10.90 30.52 -49.89
N THR A 418 -11.70 29.50 -50.19
CA THR A 418 -11.38 28.10 -49.87
C THR A 418 -10.17 27.62 -50.68
N GLN A 419 -10.12 27.96 -51.98
CA GLN A 419 -8.98 27.62 -52.83
C GLN A 419 -7.73 28.41 -52.43
N LEU A 420 -7.87 29.71 -52.18
CA LEU A 420 -6.76 30.54 -51.68
C LEU A 420 -6.21 30.02 -50.36
N THR A 421 -7.07 29.59 -49.43
CA THR A 421 -6.66 28.96 -48.16
C THR A 421 -5.80 27.73 -48.43
N ARG A 422 -6.21 26.85 -49.37
CA ARG A 422 -5.44 25.65 -49.72
C ARG A 422 -4.08 25.96 -50.34
N LEU A 423 -3.94 27.08 -51.05
CA LEU A 423 -2.64 27.55 -51.57
C LEU A 423 -1.73 28.16 -50.50
N MET A 424 -2.29 28.52 -49.34
CA MET A 424 -1.53 29.03 -48.19
C MET A 424 -1.10 27.90 -47.24
N TRP A 425 -1.84 26.80 -47.16
CA TRP A 425 -1.49 25.65 -46.32
C TRP A 425 -0.31 24.86 -46.90
N ASN A 426 0.47 24.24 -46.01
CA ASN A 426 1.65 23.44 -46.37
C ASN A 426 2.65 24.21 -47.27
N ARG A 427 2.91 25.47 -46.92
CA ARG A 427 3.74 26.40 -47.70
C ARG A 427 4.80 27.04 -46.82
N SER A 428 6.00 27.18 -47.37
CA SER A 428 7.08 27.97 -46.77
C SER A 428 7.45 29.15 -47.66
N PHE A 429 7.77 30.29 -47.04
CA PHE A 429 8.28 31.49 -47.72
C PHE A 429 9.16 32.31 -46.76
N ARG A 430 10.01 33.17 -47.32
CA ARG A 430 10.81 34.11 -46.52
C ARG A 430 10.00 35.37 -46.23
N GLY A 431 9.68 35.57 -44.95
CA GLY A 431 9.05 36.78 -44.44
C GLY A 431 10.05 37.66 -43.69
N ILE A 432 9.57 38.73 -43.07
CA ILE A 432 10.40 39.59 -42.22
C ILE A 432 10.73 38.90 -40.90
N THR A 433 9.85 38.01 -40.41
CA THR A 433 10.12 37.22 -39.20
C THR A 433 10.96 35.97 -39.46
N GLY A 434 11.77 35.98 -40.53
CA GLY A 434 12.57 34.84 -40.98
C GLY A 434 11.80 33.89 -41.91
N ASN A 435 12.16 32.60 -41.88
CA ASN A 435 11.47 31.60 -42.67
C ASN A 435 10.10 31.28 -42.06
N VAL A 436 9.03 31.54 -42.81
CA VAL A 436 7.65 31.32 -42.38
C VAL A 436 7.14 30.04 -43.03
N SER A 437 6.78 29.04 -42.23
CA SER A 437 6.21 27.79 -42.71
C SER A 437 4.82 27.58 -42.13
N ILE A 438 3.82 27.45 -42.99
CA ILE A 438 2.44 27.07 -42.62
C ILE A 438 2.30 25.57 -42.85
N ASP A 439 1.86 24.85 -41.83
CA ASP A 439 1.68 23.41 -41.89
C ASP A 439 0.46 22.99 -42.74
N SER A 440 0.26 21.69 -42.87
CA SER A 440 -0.89 21.11 -43.60
C SER A 440 -2.23 21.34 -42.90
N ASN A 441 -2.23 21.72 -41.62
CA ASN A 441 -3.41 22.12 -40.89
C ASN A 441 -3.70 23.62 -41.07
N GLY A 442 -2.82 24.44 -41.67
CA GLY A 442 -3.03 25.87 -41.80
C GLY A 442 -2.57 26.70 -40.62
N ASP A 443 -1.65 26.18 -39.82
CA ASP A 443 -1.06 26.82 -38.66
C ASP A 443 0.44 27.02 -38.87
N ARG A 444 0.96 28.18 -38.48
CA ARG A 444 2.39 28.47 -38.61
C ARG A 444 3.18 27.61 -37.63
N ARG A 445 4.22 26.95 -38.14
CA ARG A 445 5.29 26.36 -37.33
C ARG A 445 6.15 27.48 -36.77
N SER A 446 6.09 27.68 -35.46
CA SER A 446 6.77 28.78 -34.78
C SER A 446 8.01 28.28 -34.06
N ASP A 447 9.11 29.01 -34.21
CA ASP A 447 10.34 28.75 -33.47
C ASP A 447 10.34 29.52 -32.14
N TYR A 448 10.90 28.90 -31.11
CA TYR A 448 10.96 29.45 -29.75
C TYR A 448 12.39 29.46 -29.24
N SER A 449 12.67 30.32 -28.27
CA SER A 449 13.97 30.40 -27.60
C SER A 449 13.77 30.25 -26.10
N LEU A 450 14.66 29.48 -25.47
CA LEU A 450 14.78 29.37 -24.02
C LEU A 450 15.88 30.33 -23.56
N LEU A 451 15.52 31.22 -22.64
CA LEU A 451 16.43 32.20 -22.06
C LEU A 451 16.71 31.84 -20.60
N ASP A 452 17.95 32.09 -20.20
CA ASP A 452 18.43 31.91 -18.83
C ASP A 452 19.31 33.10 -18.44
N MET A 453 19.41 33.36 -17.15
CA MET A 453 20.22 34.45 -16.61
C MET A 453 21.69 34.04 -16.53
N ASN A 454 22.56 34.74 -17.26
CA ASN A 454 23.99 34.57 -17.12
C ASN A 454 24.45 35.19 -15.78
N PRO A 455 25.02 34.41 -14.85
CA PRO A 455 25.37 34.88 -13.51
C PRO A 455 26.50 35.91 -13.51
N ASN A 456 27.29 36.02 -14.58
CA ASN A 456 28.45 36.91 -14.64
C ASN A 456 28.07 38.35 -14.99
N ASN A 457 27.13 38.53 -15.93
CA ASN A 457 26.71 39.84 -16.42
C ASN A 457 25.27 40.21 -15.98
N ASN A 458 24.55 39.28 -15.35
CA ASN A 458 23.16 39.43 -14.92
C ASN A 458 22.16 39.67 -16.07
N HIS A 459 22.52 39.31 -17.30
CA HIS A 459 21.68 39.43 -18.48
C HIS A 459 21.04 38.09 -18.83
N PHE A 460 19.81 38.14 -19.32
CA PHE A 460 19.14 36.98 -19.91
C PHE A 460 19.69 36.74 -21.31
N GLU A 461 20.15 35.53 -21.56
CA GLU A 461 20.75 35.10 -22.81
C GLU A 461 20.06 33.85 -23.33
N ILE A 462 20.04 33.67 -24.66
CA ILE A 462 19.51 32.45 -25.28
C ILE A 462 20.44 31.28 -24.97
N VAL A 463 19.88 30.27 -24.31
CA VAL A 463 20.56 29.01 -23.97
C VAL A 463 20.14 27.84 -24.84
N ALA A 464 18.98 27.89 -25.47
CA ALA A 464 18.56 26.87 -26.43
C ALA A 464 17.51 27.45 -27.41
N ASN A 465 17.44 26.89 -28.62
CA ASN A 465 16.46 27.27 -29.63
C ASN A 465 15.65 26.05 -30.08
N TYR A 466 14.32 26.15 -30.01
CA TYR A 466 13.40 25.18 -30.59
C TYR A 466 13.15 25.53 -32.05
N ILE A 467 13.54 24.64 -32.97
CA ILE A 467 13.47 24.90 -34.41
C ILE A 467 12.83 23.72 -35.13
N HIS A 468 12.02 24.03 -36.13
CA HIS A 468 11.51 23.05 -37.07
C HIS A 468 12.53 22.81 -38.19
N ASN A 469 13.41 21.81 -38.03
CA ASN A 469 14.42 21.49 -39.03
C ASN A 469 13.80 20.74 -40.22
N SER A 470 13.90 21.29 -41.42
CA SER A 470 13.45 20.64 -42.66
C SER A 470 14.54 19.80 -43.34
N ASN A 471 15.79 19.87 -42.87
CA ASN A 471 16.97 19.37 -43.59
C ASN A 471 17.54 18.06 -43.03
N ASN A 472 17.16 17.66 -41.81
CA ASN A 472 17.49 16.35 -41.26
C ASN A 472 16.30 15.43 -41.51
N ASN A 473 16.54 14.15 -41.80
CA ASN A 473 15.49 13.14 -42.01
C ASN A 473 14.57 12.92 -40.80
N SER A 474 14.77 13.66 -39.70
CA SER A 474 13.85 13.84 -38.59
C SER A 474 12.92 15.03 -38.86
N SER A 475 11.66 14.74 -39.17
CA SER A 475 10.57 15.73 -39.28
C SER A 475 10.13 16.31 -37.93
N GLU A 476 10.77 15.91 -36.84
CA GLU A 476 10.40 16.28 -35.48
C GLU A 476 11.21 17.50 -35.01
N PRO A 477 10.54 18.50 -34.42
CA PRO A 477 11.21 19.70 -33.91
C PRO A 477 12.04 19.36 -32.68
N GLU A 478 13.23 19.94 -32.58
CA GLU A 478 14.16 19.70 -31.49
C GLU A 478 14.74 21.02 -30.95
N PHE A 479 15.16 21.01 -29.69
CA PHE A 479 16.00 22.08 -29.18
C PHE A 479 17.44 21.89 -29.64
N VAL A 480 17.94 22.87 -30.39
CA VAL A 480 19.34 22.94 -30.81
C VAL A 480 20.11 23.94 -29.97
N GLN A 481 21.43 23.75 -29.92
CA GLN A 481 22.38 24.67 -29.29
C GLN A 481 22.19 24.85 -27.79
N PHE A 482 21.98 23.75 -27.03
CA PHE A 482 22.00 23.80 -25.57
C PHE A 482 23.35 24.31 -25.05
N LYS A 483 23.38 25.57 -24.61
CA LYS A 483 24.42 26.10 -23.74
C LYS A 483 24.22 25.58 -22.31
N ASN A 484 25.25 25.70 -21.49
CA ASN A 484 25.12 25.36 -20.07
C ASN A 484 24.10 26.29 -19.40
N ILE A 485 22.99 25.70 -18.94
CA ILE A 485 21.97 26.36 -18.13
C ILE A 485 22.50 26.51 -16.70
N HIS A 486 22.34 27.69 -16.13
CA HIS A 486 22.62 27.99 -14.74
C HIS A 486 21.51 27.42 -13.84
N TRP A 487 21.90 26.70 -12.80
CA TRP A 487 20.98 26.18 -11.79
C TRP A 487 21.24 26.85 -10.44
N ALA A 488 20.19 27.42 -9.86
CA ALA A 488 20.26 28.09 -8.56
C ALA A 488 20.70 27.13 -7.43
N GLY A 489 21.12 27.69 -6.29
CA GLY A 489 21.62 26.91 -5.15
C GLY A 489 22.98 26.24 -5.37
N GLY A 490 23.74 26.68 -6.39
CA GLY A 490 25.09 26.16 -6.68
C GLY A 490 25.11 24.77 -7.33
N ARG A 491 24.01 24.37 -7.96
CA ARG A 491 23.91 23.07 -8.63
C ARG A 491 24.65 23.06 -9.96
N THR A 492 25.23 21.92 -10.30
CA THR A 492 25.83 21.67 -11.62
C THR A 492 24.84 21.06 -12.61
N GLU A 493 23.75 20.48 -12.12
CA GLU A 493 22.75 19.76 -12.89
C GLU A 493 21.33 20.20 -12.52
N ALA A 494 20.41 20.00 -13.46
CA ALA A 494 18.99 20.27 -13.28
C ALA A 494 18.45 19.61 -12.01
N PRO A 495 17.61 20.28 -11.20
CA PRO A 495 16.98 19.64 -10.07
C PRO A 495 15.96 18.59 -10.54
N ALA A 496 15.75 17.58 -9.70
CA ALA A 496 14.71 16.58 -9.94
C ALA A 496 13.31 17.21 -9.74
N ASP A 497 12.31 16.68 -10.46
CA ASP A 497 10.91 17.12 -10.31
C ASP A 497 10.25 16.67 -9.00
N ARG A 498 10.88 15.71 -8.31
CA ARG A 498 10.52 15.22 -6.98
C ARG A 498 11.73 15.33 -6.04
N PRO A 499 11.55 15.80 -4.79
CA PRO A 499 12.59 15.74 -3.78
C PRO A 499 13.04 14.30 -3.53
N GLU A 500 14.31 14.12 -3.12
CA GLU A 500 14.87 12.78 -2.83
C GLU A 500 14.03 12.04 -1.78
N CYS A 501 13.61 12.73 -0.72
CA CYS A 501 12.74 12.17 0.33
C CYS A 501 11.24 12.11 -0.03
N GLY A 502 10.85 12.49 -1.25
CA GLY A 502 9.44 12.73 -1.60
C GLY A 502 8.87 13.99 -0.94
N PHE A 503 7.72 14.45 -1.44
CA PHE A 503 7.08 15.70 -0.98
C PHE A 503 6.63 15.64 0.49
N ASP A 504 6.29 14.46 0.98
CA ASP A 504 5.82 14.18 2.34
C ASP A 504 6.92 13.58 3.25
N GLY A 505 8.15 13.46 2.75
CA GLY A 505 9.26 12.83 3.48
C GLY A 505 9.19 11.31 3.55
N SER A 506 8.18 10.66 2.95
CA SER A 506 7.92 9.22 3.06
C SER A 506 8.99 8.32 2.43
N LEU A 507 9.78 8.82 1.48
CA LEU A 507 10.83 8.03 0.82
C LEU A 507 12.14 8.01 1.59
N CYS A 508 12.33 8.91 2.54
CA CYS A 508 13.50 8.87 3.38
C CYS A 508 13.29 7.84 4.50
N PRO A 509 14.29 6.97 4.75
CA PRO A 509 14.20 6.01 5.85
C PRO A 509 13.98 6.78 7.15
N GLU A 510 13.03 6.33 7.98
CA GLU A 510 12.79 6.90 9.30
C GLU A 510 14.02 6.67 10.19
N ASP A 511 15.01 7.54 10.08
CA ASP A 511 16.14 7.64 11.01
C ASP A 511 15.67 8.27 12.32
N SER A 512 14.90 7.52 13.12
CA SER A 512 14.82 7.72 14.59
C SER A 512 13.93 6.70 15.33
N SER A 513 13.12 5.87 14.68
CA SER A 513 12.17 4.99 15.39
C SER A 513 12.71 3.58 15.67
N THR A 514 13.64 3.07 14.85
CA THR A 514 14.18 1.70 14.98
C THR A 514 15.15 1.52 16.15
N MET A 515 16.00 2.50 16.46
CA MET A 515 16.94 2.36 17.58
C MET A 515 16.22 2.33 18.94
N PHE A 516 15.22 3.20 19.15
CA PHE A 516 14.42 3.21 20.37
C PHE A 516 13.45 2.02 20.44
N ALA A 517 12.90 1.56 19.32
CA ALA A 517 12.09 0.35 19.28
C ALA A 517 12.91 -0.91 19.61
N ILE A 518 14.13 -1.03 19.08
CA ILE A 518 15.03 -2.15 19.41
C ILE A 518 15.46 -2.10 20.88
N LEU A 519 15.82 -0.93 21.40
CA LEU A 519 16.14 -0.74 22.83
C LEU A 519 14.95 -1.09 23.73
N SER A 520 13.74 -0.68 23.36
CA SER A 520 12.52 -0.96 24.11
C SER A 520 12.13 -2.45 24.04
N MET A 521 12.30 -3.10 22.90
CA MET A 521 12.11 -4.55 22.75
C MET A 521 13.14 -5.35 23.56
N VAL A 522 14.40 -4.94 23.56
CA VAL A 522 15.45 -5.60 24.35
C VAL A 522 15.20 -5.41 25.85
N LEU A 523 14.79 -4.22 26.29
CA LEU A 523 14.45 -3.96 27.69
C LEU A 523 13.22 -4.76 28.14
N ALA A 524 12.18 -4.83 27.30
CA ALA A 524 10.99 -5.64 27.56
C ALA A 524 11.33 -7.13 27.63
N LEU A 525 12.20 -7.63 26.74
CA LEU A 525 12.66 -9.01 26.76
C LEU A 525 13.44 -9.34 28.04
N ILE A 526 14.30 -8.43 28.50
CA ILE A 526 15.04 -8.60 29.76
C ILE A 526 14.09 -8.64 30.95
N VAL A 527 13.07 -7.77 31.00
CA VAL A 527 12.05 -7.77 32.07
C VAL A 527 11.24 -9.06 32.07
N VAL A 528 10.86 -9.57 30.89
CA VAL A 528 10.15 -10.86 30.77
C VAL A 528 11.03 -12.02 31.20
N ILE A 529 12.31 -12.04 30.82
CA ILE A 529 13.26 -13.08 31.25
C ILE A 529 13.46 -13.03 32.77
N MET A 530 13.62 -11.83 33.36
CA MET A 530 13.74 -11.67 34.81
C MET A 530 12.47 -12.12 35.55
N ALA A 531 11.29 -11.85 35.01
CA ALA A 531 10.03 -12.32 35.56
C ALA A 531 9.89 -13.85 35.46
N ILE A 532 10.30 -14.46 34.34
CA ILE A 532 10.30 -15.91 34.15
C ILE A 532 11.30 -16.57 35.11
N VAL A 533 12.53 -16.04 35.23
CA VAL A 533 13.54 -16.55 36.16
C VAL A 533 13.06 -16.40 37.60
N SER A 534 12.52 -15.24 37.98
CA SER A 534 11.94 -15.03 39.32
C SER A 534 10.78 -15.98 39.61
N PHE A 535 9.91 -16.22 38.63
CA PHE A 535 8.80 -17.18 38.75
C PHE A 535 9.30 -18.63 38.86
N ILE A 536 10.31 -19.03 38.07
CA ILE A 536 10.93 -20.35 38.14
C ILE A 536 11.62 -20.52 39.50
N SER A 537 12.40 -19.53 39.96
CA SER A 537 13.05 -19.55 41.26
C SER A 537 12.03 -19.59 42.41
N TYR A 538 10.93 -18.86 42.31
CA TYR A 538 9.83 -18.91 43.29
C TYR A 538 9.14 -20.27 43.29
N ARG A 539 8.83 -20.84 42.11
CA ARG A 539 8.25 -22.19 42.03
C ARG A 539 9.22 -23.24 42.56
N HIS A 540 10.51 -23.13 42.25
CA HIS A 540 11.53 -24.05 42.73
C HIS A 540 11.68 -23.97 44.26
N TYR A 541 11.72 -22.77 44.81
CA TYR A 541 11.76 -22.54 46.26
C TYR A 541 10.50 -23.09 46.97
N LYS A 542 9.32 -22.84 46.39
CA LYS A 542 8.05 -23.33 46.94
C LYS A 542 7.95 -24.87 46.91
N LEU A 543 8.45 -25.51 45.86
CA LEU A 543 8.46 -26.97 45.74
C LEU A 543 9.44 -27.63 46.72
N GLU A 544 10.63 -27.04 46.92
CA GLU A 544 11.61 -27.54 47.90
C GLU A 544 11.09 -27.40 49.35
N ALA A 545 10.33 -26.35 49.66
CA ALA A 545 9.69 -26.17 50.98
C ALA A 545 8.57 -27.20 51.26
N GLU A 546 7.86 -27.68 50.25
CA GLU A 546 6.82 -28.71 50.44
C GLU A 546 7.38 -30.13 50.61
N ILE A 547 8.60 -30.41 50.13
CA ILE A 547 9.28 -31.71 50.30
C ILE A 547 9.91 -31.83 51.70
N SER A 548 10.40 -30.73 52.29
CA SER A 548 11.03 -30.71 53.61
C SER A 548 10.06 -30.88 54.79
N SER A 549 8.75 -30.78 54.56
CA SER A 549 7.72 -30.80 55.61
C SER A 549 7.50 -32.17 56.30
N MET A 550 8.16 -33.26 55.85
CA MET A 550 8.17 -34.61 56.48
C MET A 550 6.82 -35.08 57.06
N THR A 551 5.69 -34.74 56.42
CA THR A 551 4.38 -34.90 57.06
C THR A 551 3.97 -36.36 57.30
N TRP A 552 4.63 -37.33 56.67
CA TRP A 552 4.44 -38.77 56.87
C TRP A 552 5.20 -39.34 58.08
N ARG A 553 6.12 -38.58 58.69
CA ARG A 553 6.85 -39.00 59.87
C ARG A 553 5.93 -38.94 61.09
N ILE A 554 5.80 -40.06 61.79
CA ILE A 554 5.00 -40.18 63.00
C ILE A 554 5.93 -40.42 64.18
N ASN A 555 5.69 -39.73 65.29
CA ASN A 555 6.38 -40.00 66.54
C ASN A 555 5.74 -41.23 67.21
N TRP A 556 6.56 -42.19 67.67
CA TRP A 556 6.07 -43.41 68.34
C TRP A 556 5.14 -43.09 69.52
N ASN A 557 5.37 -41.98 70.22
CA ASN A 557 4.54 -41.56 71.37
C ASN A 557 3.08 -41.23 70.99
N GLU A 558 2.79 -40.97 69.71
CA GLU A 558 1.43 -40.73 69.22
C GLU A 558 0.66 -42.04 68.93
N VAL A 559 1.33 -43.19 68.98
CA VAL A 559 0.74 -44.50 68.69
C VAL A 559 0.50 -45.22 70.01
N ILE A 560 -0.77 -45.52 70.31
CA ILE A 560 -1.14 -46.30 71.50
C ILE A 560 -1.28 -47.76 71.07
N PRO A 561 -0.31 -48.65 71.37
CA PRO A 561 -0.42 -50.07 71.01
C PRO A 561 -1.60 -50.72 71.76
N MET A 562 -2.42 -51.49 71.06
CA MET A 562 -3.50 -52.27 71.66
C MET A 562 -2.98 -53.67 72.00
N LEU A 563 -2.99 -54.02 73.29
CA LEU A 563 -2.54 -55.32 73.77
C LEU A 563 -3.52 -56.43 73.33
N THR A 564 -2.98 -57.48 72.71
CA THR A 564 -3.72 -58.68 72.29
C THR A 564 -4.31 -59.41 73.49
N ALA A 565 -5.53 -59.93 73.35
CA ALA A 565 -6.27 -60.63 74.40
C ALA A 565 -5.55 -61.85 75.03
N ASN A 566 -4.48 -62.35 74.42
CA ASN A 566 -3.63 -63.40 74.99
C ASN A 566 -2.61 -62.91 76.04
N GLN A 567 -2.54 -61.60 76.34
CA GLN A 567 -1.69 -61.04 77.41
C GLN A 567 -2.48 -60.47 78.60
N LEU A 568 -3.82 -60.59 78.61
CA LEU A 568 -4.73 -60.07 79.64
C LEU A 568 -5.30 -61.15 80.58
N ARG A 569 -4.57 -62.24 80.81
CA ARG A 569 -4.86 -63.20 81.91
C ARG A 569 -3.97 -63.04 83.15
N GLY A 570 -3.18 -61.97 83.24
CA GLY A 570 -2.31 -61.69 84.39
C GLY A 570 -2.41 -60.24 84.87
N SER A 571 -2.96 -60.05 86.06
CA SER A 571 -2.93 -58.86 86.91
C SER A 571 -3.84 -57.67 86.56
N ILE A 572 -5.04 -57.73 87.13
CA ILE A 572 -5.78 -56.56 87.61
C ILE A 572 -5.13 -56.14 88.94
N HIS A 573 -4.43 -55.00 88.98
CA HIS A 573 -4.45 -54.16 90.17
C HIS A 573 -4.01 -52.70 89.89
N SER A 574 -4.95 -51.79 90.10
CA SER A 574 -4.75 -50.44 90.64
C SER A 574 -4.21 -49.29 89.76
N ARG A 575 -5.14 -48.34 89.55
CA ARG A 575 -5.07 -46.88 89.77
C ARG A 575 -5.08 -45.94 88.55
N VAL A 576 -6.19 -45.19 88.49
CA VAL A 576 -6.40 -43.83 87.93
C VAL A 576 -6.35 -43.78 86.39
N GLY A 577 -7.31 -43.23 85.66
CA GLY A 577 -8.49 -42.44 85.99
C GLY A 577 -8.79 -41.57 84.77
N SER A 578 -9.98 -41.77 84.18
CA SER A 578 -10.73 -40.82 83.34
C SER A 578 -10.05 -40.22 82.10
N GLN A 579 -10.40 -40.76 80.92
CA GLN A 579 -10.95 -40.06 79.73
C GLN A 579 -10.79 -40.92 78.46
N LEU A 580 -11.42 -42.10 78.40
CA LEU A 580 -11.64 -42.80 77.12
C LEU A 580 -12.83 -43.77 77.18
N SER A 581 -13.88 -43.42 77.91
CA SER A 581 -15.12 -44.18 77.97
C SER A 581 -16.11 -43.59 76.97
N VAL A 582 -16.06 -44.03 75.70
CA VAL A 582 -17.18 -44.00 74.71
C VAL A 582 -16.93 -44.99 73.55
N TYR A 583 -15.71 -45.45 73.25
CA TYR A 583 -15.45 -46.25 72.03
C TYR A 583 -15.18 -47.76 72.24
N SER A 584 -15.27 -48.30 73.46
CA SER A 584 -14.78 -49.66 73.74
C SER A 584 -15.84 -50.76 73.90
N GLU A 585 -17.12 -50.50 73.64
CA GLU A 585 -18.19 -51.50 73.87
C GLU A 585 -18.57 -52.35 72.64
N GLU A 586 -18.13 -52.01 71.41
CA GLU A 586 -18.43 -52.79 70.20
C GLU A 586 -17.27 -53.67 69.67
N LEU A 587 -16.11 -53.69 70.35
CA LEU A 587 -14.87 -54.29 69.80
C LEU A 587 -14.39 -55.57 70.50
N MET A 588 -15.18 -56.18 71.38
CA MET A 588 -14.83 -57.39 72.14
C MET A 588 -15.86 -58.52 71.93
N GLY A 589 -16.04 -58.93 70.68
CA GLY A 589 -16.55 -60.26 70.33
C GLY A 589 -15.47 -60.98 69.54
N ASP A 590 -15.24 -62.27 69.82
CA ASP A 590 -14.24 -63.21 69.24
C ASP A 590 -13.71 -62.82 67.84
N LYS A 591 -12.82 -61.82 67.79
CA LYS A 591 -12.19 -61.34 66.55
C LYS A 591 -10.77 -61.86 66.53
N GLN A 592 -10.48 -62.73 65.58
CA GLN A 592 -9.13 -63.22 65.29
C GLN A 592 -8.24 -62.03 64.89
N ILE A 593 -7.23 -61.72 65.72
CA ILE A 593 -6.30 -60.62 65.45
C ILE A 593 -5.15 -61.16 64.59
N PHE A 594 -5.10 -60.74 63.32
CA PHE A 594 -4.12 -61.22 62.34
C PHE A 594 -2.74 -60.54 62.42
N VAL A 595 -2.67 -59.29 62.90
CA VAL A 595 -1.43 -58.49 62.96
C VAL A 595 -1.43 -57.58 64.21
N PRO A 596 -0.26 -57.10 64.68
CA PRO A 596 -0.18 -56.12 65.77
C PRO A 596 -0.97 -54.85 65.42
N ILE A 597 -1.83 -54.40 66.34
CA ILE A 597 -2.70 -53.23 66.16
C ILE A 597 -2.37 -52.11 67.16
N GLY A 598 -2.65 -50.87 66.76
CA GLY A 598 -2.57 -49.70 67.62
C GLY A 598 -3.67 -48.68 67.29
N CYS A 599 -3.75 -47.63 68.10
CA CYS A 599 -4.61 -46.47 67.85
C CYS A 599 -3.73 -45.26 67.54
N TYR A 600 -3.99 -44.61 66.40
CA TYR A 600 -3.34 -43.36 65.99
C TYR A 600 -4.39 -42.35 65.55
N LYS A 601 -4.44 -41.18 66.22
CA LYS A 601 -5.40 -40.09 65.96
C LYS A 601 -6.86 -40.58 65.87
N GLY A 602 -7.25 -41.51 66.74
CA GLY A 602 -8.60 -42.08 66.81
C GLY A 602 -8.89 -43.21 65.81
N ASN A 603 -7.94 -43.56 64.93
CA ASN A 603 -8.11 -44.65 63.97
C ASN A 603 -7.34 -45.90 64.41
N THR A 604 -7.93 -47.08 64.22
CA THR A 604 -7.23 -48.37 64.40
C THR A 604 -6.27 -48.60 63.24
N VAL A 605 -4.99 -48.80 63.56
CA VAL A 605 -3.90 -48.98 62.60
C VAL A 605 -3.22 -50.33 62.78
N ALA A 606 -2.80 -50.93 61.68
CA ALA A 606 -1.91 -52.08 61.65
C ALA A 606 -0.46 -51.59 61.79
N ILE A 607 0.31 -52.23 62.69
CA ILE A 607 1.71 -51.89 62.95
C ILE A 607 2.59 -52.95 62.31
N LYS A 608 3.24 -52.61 61.19
CA LYS A 608 4.22 -53.46 60.53
C LYS A 608 5.63 -53.06 60.95
N LYS A 609 6.29 -53.91 61.73
CA LYS A 609 7.68 -53.68 62.17
C LYS A 609 8.65 -53.87 61.00
N ILE A 610 9.64 -53.00 60.90
CA ILE A 610 10.74 -53.11 59.94
C ILE A 610 11.97 -53.59 60.71
N THR A 611 12.59 -54.67 60.22
CA THR A 611 13.71 -55.35 60.90
C THR A 611 15.03 -54.57 60.79
N MET A 612 15.15 -53.66 59.83
CA MET A 612 16.36 -52.88 59.56
C MET A 612 16.16 -51.37 59.75
N PRO A 613 17.22 -50.63 60.12
CA PRO A 613 17.16 -49.17 60.25
C PRO A 613 16.89 -48.53 58.88
N ILE A 614 15.93 -47.59 58.83
CA ILE A 614 15.53 -46.90 57.60
C ILE A 614 16.55 -45.80 57.29
N ASN A 615 17.26 -45.90 56.17
CA ASN A 615 18.09 -44.81 55.66
C ASN A 615 17.25 -43.88 54.77
N LEU A 616 17.08 -42.62 55.17
CA LEU A 616 16.21 -41.66 54.50
C LEU A 616 16.89 -41.05 53.26
N SER A 617 16.83 -41.76 52.14
CA SER A 617 17.17 -41.19 50.83
C SER A 617 16.09 -40.23 50.34
N ARG A 618 16.45 -39.30 49.44
CA ARG A 618 15.47 -38.40 48.80
C ARG A 618 14.39 -39.17 48.02
N SER A 619 14.75 -40.30 47.40
CA SER A 619 13.81 -41.17 46.68
C SER A 619 12.77 -41.78 47.65
N LEU A 620 13.22 -42.31 48.78
CA LEU A 620 12.36 -42.92 49.79
C LEU A 620 11.43 -41.88 50.45
N MET A 621 11.93 -40.67 50.73
CA MET A 621 11.09 -39.60 51.30
C MET A 621 9.99 -39.13 50.34
N MET A 622 10.28 -39.08 49.03
CA MET A 622 9.27 -38.79 48.02
C MET A 622 8.26 -39.94 47.86
N GLU A 623 8.72 -41.19 47.92
CA GLU A 623 7.85 -42.37 47.85
C GLU A 623 6.89 -42.43 49.05
N LEU A 624 7.37 -42.23 50.29
CA LEU A 624 6.55 -42.19 51.50
C LEU A 624 5.54 -41.03 51.51
N LYS A 625 5.93 -39.85 50.98
CA LYS A 625 5.00 -38.73 50.78
C LYS A 625 3.91 -39.11 49.78
N THR A 626 4.30 -39.70 48.65
CA THR A 626 3.37 -40.14 47.61
C THR A 626 2.37 -41.17 48.16
N MET A 627 2.84 -42.15 48.93
CA MET A 627 1.96 -43.13 49.58
C MET A 627 0.97 -42.50 50.56
N LYS A 628 1.35 -41.43 51.26
CA LYS A 628 0.46 -40.69 52.16
C LYS A 628 -0.60 -39.88 51.40
N ASP A 629 -0.24 -39.31 50.25
CA ASP A 629 -1.13 -38.47 49.44
C ASP A 629 -2.13 -39.31 48.61
N ILE A 630 -1.82 -40.58 48.36
CA ILE A 630 -2.70 -41.52 47.65
C ILE A 630 -3.83 -41.98 48.57
N GLN A 631 -5.08 -41.80 48.12
CA GLN A 631 -6.27 -42.26 48.84
C GLN A 631 -7.29 -42.85 47.86
N HIS A 632 -7.69 -44.10 48.11
CA HIS A 632 -8.69 -44.81 47.31
C HIS A 632 -9.36 -45.92 48.12
N ASP A 633 -10.63 -46.22 47.82
CA ASP A 633 -11.43 -47.17 48.59
C ASP A 633 -10.87 -48.61 48.56
N ASN A 634 -10.25 -49.01 47.46
CA ASN A 634 -9.62 -50.33 47.27
C ASN A 634 -8.09 -50.33 47.48
N LEU A 635 -7.52 -49.27 48.07
CA LEU A 635 -6.13 -49.26 48.55
C LEU A 635 -6.13 -49.04 50.06
N VAL A 636 -5.22 -49.70 50.76
CA VAL A 636 -5.07 -49.49 52.21
C VAL A 636 -4.48 -48.11 52.47
N ARG A 637 -5.14 -47.34 53.35
CA ARG A 637 -4.65 -46.01 53.70
C ARG A 637 -3.33 -46.09 54.46
N PHE A 638 -2.32 -45.40 53.97
CA PHE A 638 -1.05 -45.21 54.66
C PHE A 638 -1.11 -43.98 55.58
N TYR A 639 -0.86 -44.16 56.87
CA TYR A 639 -0.87 -43.06 57.83
C TYR A 639 0.51 -42.43 57.99
N GLY A 640 1.56 -43.24 57.97
CA GLY A 640 2.94 -42.76 58.11
C GLY A 640 3.91 -43.85 58.58
N ALA A 641 5.15 -43.42 58.82
CA ALA A 641 6.23 -44.28 59.29
C ALA A 641 6.91 -43.67 60.54
N VAL A 642 7.27 -44.55 61.46
CA VAL A 642 8.07 -44.24 62.66
C VAL A 642 9.50 -44.67 62.37
N ILE A 643 10.48 -43.81 62.70
CA ILE A 643 11.88 -43.98 62.28
C ILE A 643 12.83 -44.14 63.48
N ASP A 644 12.60 -43.41 64.57
CA ASP A 644 13.64 -43.07 65.55
C ASP A 644 13.93 -44.12 66.64
N SER A 645 13.01 -45.04 66.95
CA SER A 645 13.20 -45.97 68.08
C SER A 645 12.74 -47.39 67.79
N LEU A 646 11.58 -47.53 67.16
CA LEU A 646 11.05 -48.80 66.66
C LEU A 646 10.57 -48.55 65.22
N PRO A 647 11.42 -48.82 64.21
CA PRO A 647 11.05 -48.62 62.81
C PRO A 647 9.79 -49.41 62.47
N CYS A 648 8.70 -48.71 62.17
CA CYS A 648 7.45 -49.34 61.79
C CYS A 648 6.62 -48.50 60.84
N ILE A 649 5.82 -49.18 60.02
CA ILE A 649 4.85 -48.60 59.11
C ILE A 649 3.45 -48.73 59.72
N LEU A 650 2.69 -47.65 59.65
CA LEU A 650 1.31 -47.58 60.13
C LEU A 650 0.36 -47.50 58.93
N THR A 651 -0.47 -48.52 58.78
CA THR A 651 -1.50 -48.61 57.74
C THR A 651 -2.87 -48.86 58.36
N GLU A 652 -3.94 -48.67 57.59
CA GLU A 652 -5.31 -49.01 58.01
C GLU A 652 -5.45 -50.50 58.37
N TYR A 653 -6.01 -50.79 59.54
CA TYR A 653 -6.25 -52.16 59.98
C TYR A 653 -7.52 -52.73 59.33
N CYS A 654 -7.36 -53.88 58.66
CA CYS A 654 -8.44 -54.63 58.02
C CYS A 654 -8.79 -55.86 58.86
N PRO A 655 -9.96 -55.89 59.53
CA PRO A 655 -10.26 -56.90 60.56
C PRO A 655 -10.60 -58.28 60.00
N LYS A 656 -10.85 -58.44 58.69
CA LYS A 656 -11.13 -59.75 58.07
C LYS A 656 -9.86 -60.48 57.61
N GLY A 657 -8.69 -59.91 57.86
CA GLY A 657 -7.41 -60.50 57.48
C GLY A 657 -7.10 -60.31 55.99
N SER A 658 -6.17 -61.12 55.51
CA SER A 658 -5.82 -61.17 54.09
C SER A 658 -6.83 -62.00 53.28
N LEU A 659 -6.84 -61.82 51.97
CA LEU A 659 -7.61 -62.65 51.06
C LEU A 659 -7.19 -64.11 51.19
N GLN A 660 -5.89 -64.37 51.42
CA GLN A 660 -5.40 -65.72 51.67
C GLN A 660 -6.08 -66.36 52.89
N ASP A 661 -6.20 -65.63 54.01
CA ASP A 661 -6.88 -66.11 55.24
C ASP A 661 -8.36 -66.45 54.97
N ILE A 662 -9.03 -65.63 54.15
CA ILE A 662 -10.45 -65.84 53.77
C ILE A 662 -10.60 -67.08 52.87
N LEU A 663 -9.67 -67.28 51.94
CA LEU A 663 -9.68 -68.45 51.05
C LEU A 663 -9.42 -69.75 51.82
N GLU A 664 -8.53 -69.73 52.81
CA GLU A 664 -8.21 -70.89 53.66
C GLU A 664 -9.33 -71.22 54.68
N ASN A 665 -10.13 -70.23 55.10
CA ASN A 665 -11.20 -70.45 56.08
C ASN A 665 -12.48 -71.08 55.48
N HIS A 666 -12.57 -72.40 55.46
CA HIS A 666 -13.70 -73.17 54.94
C HIS A 666 -15.10 -72.81 55.50
N GLU A 667 -15.21 -72.12 56.63
CA GLU A 667 -16.48 -71.67 57.19
C GLU A 667 -17.12 -70.54 56.38
N ILE A 668 -16.31 -69.78 55.63
CA ILE A 668 -16.79 -68.68 54.79
C ILE A 668 -17.30 -69.24 53.45
N ASN A 669 -18.59 -69.06 53.17
CA ASN A 669 -19.20 -69.42 51.89
C ASN A 669 -18.96 -68.32 50.84
N LEU A 670 -18.08 -68.60 49.88
CA LEU A 670 -17.77 -67.69 48.77
C LEU A 670 -18.64 -68.03 47.55
N ASP A 671 -19.81 -67.39 47.45
CA ASP A 671 -20.66 -67.51 46.26
C ASP A 671 -20.06 -66.77 45.05
N LEU A 672 -20.64 -66.96 43.86
CA LEU A 672 -20.11 -66.35 42.64
C LEU A 672 -20.13 -64.82 42.69
N MET A 673 -21.16 -64.22 43.27
CA MET A 673 -21.29 -62.76 43.36
C MET A 673 -20.21 -62.17 44.28
N PHE A 674 -19.94 -62.83 45.40
CA PHE A 674 -18.92 -62.42 46.36
C PHE A 674 -17.50 -62.62 45.81
N LYS A 675 -17.26 -63.69 45.05
CA LYS A 675 -16.00 -63.86 44.31
C LYS A 675 -15.79 -62.72 43.29
N LEU A 676 -16.83 -62.38 42.52
CA LEU A 676 -16.77 -61.30 41.54
C LEU A 676 -16.56 -59.93 42.19
N SER A 677 -17.15 -59.67 43.36
CA SER A 677 -16.92 -58.41 44.08
C SER A 677 -15.47 -58.26 44.51
N LEU A 678 -14.85 -59.31 45.07
CA LEU A 678 -13.44 -59.30 45.46
C LEU A 678 -12.52 -59.09 44.25
N MET A 679 -12.78 -59.75 43.12
CA MET A 679 -12.00 -59.56 41.89
C MET A 679 -12.14 -58.13 41.36
N HIS A 680 -13.35 -57.59 41.36
CA HIS A 680 -13.62 -56.24 40.87
C HIS A 680 -12.96 -55.16 41.74
N ASP A 681 -13.01 -55.32 43.06
CA ASP A 681 -12.31 -54.46 44.01
C ASP A 681 -10.79 -54.49 43.80
N LEU A 682 -10.22 -55.67 43.57
CA LEU A 682 -8.81 -55.84 43.24
C LEU A 682 -8.42 -55.13 41.93
N VAL A 683 -9.24 -55.27 40.87
CA VAL A 683 -9.01 -54.57 39.59
C VAL A 683 -9.08 -53.06 39.76
N LYS A 684 -10.05 -52.54 40.53
CA LYS A 684 -10.17 -51.11 40.81
C LYS A 684 -8.95 -50.57 41.56
N GLY A 685 -8.52 -51.27 42.61
CA GLY A 685 -7.33 -50.91 43.38
C GLY A 685 -6.07 -50.91 42.50
N MET A 686 -5.88 -51.95 41.68
CA MET A 686 -4.74 -52.08 40.78
C MET A 686 -4.73 -51.00 39.69
N HIS A 687 -5.89 -50.76 39.06
CA HIS A 687 -6.03 -49.72 38.04
C HIS A 687 -5.70 -48.33 38.59
N TYR A 688 -6.22 -48.02 39.78
CA TYR A 688 -5.92 -46.75 40.43
C TYR A 688 -4.43 -46.65 40.76
N LEU A 689 -3.83 -47.68 41.38
CA LEU A 689 -2.40 -47.69 41.69
C LEU A 689 -1.52 -47.47 40.44
N HIS A 690 -1.86 -48.10 39.31
CA HIS A 690 -1.15 -47.96 38.03
C HIS A 690 -1.20 -46.53 37.46
N SER A 691 -2.21 -45.74 37.83
CA SER A 691 -2.33 -44.32 37.45
C SER A 691 -1.56 -43.36 38.37
N THR A 692 -1.09 -43.83 39.53
CA THR A 692 -0.31 -43.02 40.48
C THR A 692 1.19 -43.03 40.15
N PRO A 693 2.00 -42.12 40.75
CA PRO A 693 3.46 -42.11 40.55
C PRO A 693 4.18 -43.38 41.04
N ILE A 694 3.54 -44.23 41.86
CA ILE A 694 4.07 -45.55 42.26
C ILE A 694 4.09 -46.51 41.05
N HIS A 695 3.17 -46.31 40.10
CA HIS A 695 3.12 -46.93 38.77
C HIS A 695 2.84 -48.45 38.72
N SER A 696 3.38 -49.24 39.65
CA SER A 696 3.16 -50.68 39.78
C SER A 696 3.33 -51.15 41.23
N HIS A 697 2.71 -52.27 41.59
CA HIS A 697 2.82 -52.87 42.92
C HIS A 697 4.10 -53.70 43.07
N GLY A 698 4.41 -54.50 42.04
CA GLY A 698 5.64 -55.30 41.92
C GLY A 698 5.74 -56.54 42.83
N GLN A 699 4.80 -56.72 43.76
CA GLN A 699 4.73 -57.89 44.67
C GLN A 699 3.28 -58.16 45.07
N LEU A 700 2.38 -58.14 44.08
CA LEU A 700 0.97 -58.38 44.31
C LEU A 700 0.74 -59.88 44.55
N LYS A 701 0.09 -60.24 45.66
CA LYS A 701 -0.22 -61.62 46.05
C LYS A 701 -1.46 -61.65 46.95
N SER A 702 -2.06 -62.82 47.14
CA SER A 702 -3.26 -62.99 47.96
C SER A 702 -3.07 -62.52 49.42
N SER A 703 -1.87 -62.66 49.99
CA SER A 703 -1.54 -62.12 51.33
C SER A 703 -1.39 -60.60 51.41
N ASN A 704 -1.17 -59.92 50.28
CA ASN A 704 -1.08 -58.45 50.20
C ASN A 704 -2.43 -57.81 49.76
N CYS A 705 -3.49 -58.61 49.68
CA CYS A 705 -4.85 -58.14 49.51
C CYS A 705 -5.56 -58.34 50.86
N VAL A 706 -6.02 -57.28 51.50
CA VAL A 706 -6.67 -57.34 52.81
C VAL A 706 -8.11 -56.89 52.73
N VAL A 707 -8.95 -57.34 53.66
CA VAL A 707 -10.40 -57.14 53.57
C VAL A 707 -10.92 -56.38 54.79
N ASP A 708 -11.64 -55.27 54.54
CA ASP A 708 -12.16 -54.40 55.59
C ASP A 708 -13.38 -55.01 56.32
N SER A 709 -13.93 -54.32 57.32
CA SER A 709 -15.11 -54.79 58.06
C SER A 709 -16.37 -54.95 57.21
N ARG A 710 -16.42 -54.30 56.04
CA ARG A 710 -17.55 -54.31 55.09
C ARG A 710 -17.31 -55.28 53.93
N PHE A 711 -16.29 -56.12 54.02
CA PHE A 711 -15.88 -57.04 52.97
C PHE A 711 -15.44 -56.38 51.65
N VAL A 712 -14.92 -55.16 51.72
CA VAL A 712 -14.26 -54.50 50.59
C VAL A 712 -12.79 -54.92 50.55
N LEU A 713 -12.33 -55.40 49.39
CA LEU A 713 -10.93 -55.76 49.21
C LEU A 713 -10.08 -54.52 48.95
N LYS A 714 -8.98 -54.42 49.71
CA LYS A 714 -7.99 -53.35 49.61
C LYS A 714 -6.59 -53.92 49.38
N ILE A 715 -5.83 -53.31 48.49
CA ILE A 715 -4.43 -53.68 48.26
C ILE A 715 -3.55 -52.99 49.29
N THR A 716 -2.72 -53.74 50.00
CA THR A 716 -1.74 -53.25 50.99
C THR A 716 -0.32 -53.47 50.51
N ASP A 717 0.66 -52.88 51.20
CA ASP A 717 2.08 -53.01 50.85
C ASP A 717 2.30 -52.64 49.38
N PHE A 718 1.81 -51.48 48.95
CA PHE A 718 2.17 -50.86 47.67
C PHE A 718 3.19 -49.74 47.93
N GLY A 719 4.09 -49.48 46.98
CA GLY A 719 5.26 -48.63 47.24
C GLY A 719 6.20 -49.25 48.29
N LEU A 720 7.26 -48.55 48.67
CA LEU A 720 8.38 -49.04 49.49
C LEU A 720 9.36 -49.93 48.71
N HIS A 721 9.53 -49.70 47.41
CA HIS A 721 10.43 -50.51 46.59
C HIS A 721 11.89 -50.43 47.08
N ASP A 722 12.31 -49.26 47.55
CA ASP A 722 13.67 -49.04 48.10
C ASP A 722 13.88 -49.81 49.43
N LEU A 723 12.84 -49.96 50.26
CA LEU A 723 12.89 -50.77 51.50
C LEU A 723 12.84 -52.27 51.22
N ARG A 724 12.22 -52.69 50.12
CA ARG A 724 12.19 -54.11 49.70
C ARG A 724 13.52 -54.57 49.14
N LYS A 725 14.16 -53.74 48.30
CA LYS A 725 15.48 -54.05 47.74
C LYS A 725 16.50 -54.37 48.83
N THR A 726 16.53 -53.54 49.87
CA THR A 726 17.45 -53.72 51.00
C THR A 726 17.15 -54.97 51.82
N THR A 727 15.89 -55.43 51.90
CA THR A 727 15.52 -56.65 52.63
C THR A 727 15.83 -57.91 51.83
N ASP A 728 15.54 -57.96 50.53
CA ASP A 728 15.83 -59.11 49.67
C ASP A 728 17.34 -59.42 49.56
N ASP A 729 18.20 -58.40 49.62
CA ASP A 729 19.67 -58.57 49.60
C ASP A 729 20.22 -59.28 50.85
N THR A 730 19.45 -59.32 51.94
CA THR A 730 19.87 -59.90 53.24
C THR A 730 19.28 -61.27 53.55
N GLU A 731 18.36 -61.78 52.73
CA GLU A 731 17.69 -63.06 52.97
C GLU A 731 18.48 -64.27 52.43
N ASN A 732 18.34 -65.41 53.11
CA ASN A 732 18.98 -66.66 52.70
C ASN A 732 18.28 -67.26 51.47
N LYS A 733 18.93 -67.20 50.31
CA LYS A 733 18.43 -67.67 49.00
C LYS A 733 18.21 -69.19 48.92
N ASP A 734 18.71 -69.96 49.88
CA ASP A 734 18.50 -71.42 49.95
C ASP A 734 17.22 -71.81 50.72
N SER A 735 16.52 -70.84 51.32
CA SER A 735 15.29 -71.11 52.07
C SER A 735 14.08 -71.33 51.15
N HIS A 736 13.25 -72.34 51.47
CA HIS A 736 12.01 -72.58 50.74
C HIS A 736 11.04 -71.38 50.80
N GLU A 737 11.07 -70.63 51.90
CA GLU A 737 10.24 -69.44 52.12
C GLU A 737 10.60 -68.28 51.18
N TYR A 738 11.87 -68.14 50.82
CA TYR A 738 12.33 -67.13 49.86
C TYR A 738 11.69 -67.36 48.48
N TRP A 739 11.78 -68.58 47.95
CA TRP A 739 11.22 -68.91 46.63
C TRP A 739 9.69 -68.90 46.59
N LYS A 740 9.03 -69.22 47.70
CA LYS A 740 7.57 -69.20 47.81
C LYS A 740 6.97 -67.80 47.56
N LYS A 741 7.71 -66.72 47.85
CA LYS A 741 7.25 -65.33 47.63
C LYS A 741 7.08 -64.97 46.15
N PHE A 742 7.78 -65.67 45.25
CA PHE A 742 7.78 -65.40 43.81
C PHE A 742 6.72 -66.18 43.02
N LEU A 743 5.87 -66.97 43.67
CA LEU A 743 4.87 -67.79 42.97
C LEU A 743 3.82 -66.97 42.20
N TRP A 744 3.57 -65.72 42.61
CA TRP A 744 2.68 -64.79 41.91
C TRP A 744 3.42 -63.93 40.89
N THR A 745 4.75 -63.95 40.89
CA THR A 745 5.58 -63.11 40.02
C THR A 745 5.58 -63.65 38.59
N ALA A 746 5.47 -62.74 37.63
CA ALA A 746 5.45 -63.09 36.22
C ALA A 746 6.78 -63.69 35.75
N PRO A 747 6.76 -64.75 34.92
CA PRO A 747 7.96 -65.49 34.54
C PRO A 747 8.98 -64.64 33.78
N GLU A 748 8.54 -63.59 33.07
CA GLU A 748 9.43 -62.63 32.41
C GLU A 748 10.26 -61.83 33.41
N LEU A 749 9.69 -61.45 34.56
CA LEU A 749 10.40 -60.73 35.61
C LEU A 749 11.39 -61.63 36.35
N LEU A 750 11.11 -62.94 36.44
CA LEU A 750 12.00 -63.93 37.04
C LEU A 750 13.20 -64.30 36.16
N ARG A 751 13.14 -64.05 34.85
CA ARG A 751 14.23 -64.34 33.90
C ARG A 751 15.22 -63.19 33.74
N GLU A 752 14.83 -61.97 34.10
CA GLU A 752 15.71 -60.81 34.06
C GLU A 752 16.71 -60.85 35.23
N ASN A 753 18.00 -60.69 34.93
CA ASN A 753 19.08 -60.71 35.94
C ASN A 753 18.99 -59.58 36.98
N ASP A 754 18.15 -58.58 36.73
CA ASP A 754 17.95 -57.41 37.58
C ASP A 754 16.44 -57.15 37.68
N CYS A 755 15.73 -58.08 38.34
CA CYS A 755 14.29 -57.95 38.59
C CYS A 755 14.07 -56.65 39.38
N SER A 756 13.71 -55.57 38.70
CA SER A 756 13.52 -54.28 39.36
C SER A 756 12.48 -54.46 40.47
N SER A 757 12.83 -54.10 41.71
CA SER A 757 11.93 -54.24 42.88
C SER A 757 10.61 -53.45 42.74
N ARG A 758 10.51 -52.64 41.68
CA ARG A 758 9.32 -51.90 41.24
C ARG A 758 8.31 -52.76 40.47
N GLY A 759 8.76 -53.86 39.87
CA GLY A 759 7.96 -54.67 38.96
C GLY A 759 7.44 -53.89 37.76
N THR A 760 6.43 -54.43 37.08
CA THR A 760 5.79 -53.76 35.94
C THR A 760 4.28 -53.89 36.05
N GLN A 761 3.54 -52.97 35.41
CA GLN A 761 2.08 -53.05 35.32
C GLN A 761 1.60 -54.37 34.69
N LYS A 762 2.36 -54.90 33.71
CA LYS A 762 2.06 -56.19 33.08
C LYS A 762 2.32 -57.35 34.03
N GLY A 763 3.36 -57.27 34.86
CA GLY A 763 3.62 -58.23 35.93
C GLY A 763 2.53 -58.26 37.01
N ASP A 764 1.98 -57.10 37.38
CA ASP A 764 0.84 -57.04 38.30
C ASP A 764 -0.43 -57.69 37.70
N VAL A 765 -0.64 -57.54 36.39
CA VAL A 765 -1.76 -58.20 35.67
C VAL A 765 -1.59 -59.73 35.67
N TYR A 766 -0.36 -60.24 35.53
CA TYR A 766 -0.09 -61.67 35.71
C TYR A 766 -0.39 -62.12 37.14
N SER A 767 0.09 -61.37 38.13
CA SER A 767 -0.16 -61.65 39.55
C SER A 767 -1.66 -61.68 39.87
N PHE A 768 -2.42 -60.75 39.29
CA PHE A 768 -3.88 -60.71 39.37
C PHE A 768 -4.52 -61.99 38.81
N ALA A 769 -4.05 -62.50 37.67
CA ALA A 769 -4.59 -63.73 37.08
C ALA A 769 -4.40 -64.94 38.01
N ILE A 770 -3.26 -65.02 38.71
CA ILE A 770 -3.01 -66.07 39.72
C ILE A 770 -3.96 -65.92 40.91
N ILE A 771 -4.15 -64.70 41.43
CA ILE A 771 -5.10 -64.44 42.53
C ILE A 771 -6.54 -64.79 42.12
N VAL A 772 -6.94 -64.49 40.88
CA VAL A 772 -8.26 -64.89 40.34
C VAL A 772 -8.41 -66.41 40.34
N GLN A 773 -7.35 -67.16 39.98
CA GLN A 773 -7.35 -68.63 40.05
C GLN A 773 -7.52 -69.11 41.50
N GLU A 774 -6.84 -68.49 42.47
CA GLU A 774 -7.02 -68.78 43.90
C GLU A 774 -8.47 -68.51 44.37
N ILE A 775 -9.08 -67.39 43.97
CA ILE A 775 -10.47 -67.05 44.32
C ILE A 775 -11.46 -68.04 43.68
N CYS A 776 -11.27 -68.39 42.41
CA CYS A 776 -12.13 -69.31 41.69
C CYS A 776 -12.08 -70.72 42.29
N CYS A 777 -10.86 -71.27 42.42
CA CYS A 777 -10.63 -72.66 42.81
C CYS A 777 -10.64 -72.88 44.32
N ARG A 778 -10.38 -71.84 45.13
CA ARG A 778 -10.17 -71.94 46.58
C ARG A 778 -9.12 -73.01 46.93
N GLN A 779 -8.05 -73.04 46.15
CA GLN A 779 -6.90 -73.94 46.27
C GLN A 779 -5.63 -73.11 46.09
N GLY A 780 -4.49 -73.68 46.47
CA GLY A 780 -3.20 -73.01 46.31
C GLY A 780 -2.89 -72.61 44.86
N VAL A 781 -1.89 -71.74 44.72
CA VAL A 781 -1.36 -71.30 43.43
C VAL A 781 -1.01 -72.47 42.51
N PHE A 782 -1.34 -72.34 41.22
CA PHE A 782 -1.10 -73.36 40.19
C PHE A 782 -1.81 -74.71 40.43
N TYR A 783 -2.96 -74.71 41.11
CA TYR A 783 -3.77 -75.93 41.23
C TYR A 783 -4.26 -76.43 39.86
N LEU A 784 -3.88 -77.67 39.49
CA LEU A 784 -4.15 -78.29 38.18
C LEU A 784 -5.40 -79.21 38.15
N GLY A 785 -6.19 -79.26 39.23
CA GLY A 785 -7.34 -80.16 39.34
C GLY A 785 -6.98 -81.60 39.73
N ASN A 786 -7.97 -82.39 40.16
CA ASN A 786 -7.80 -83.80 40.57
C ASN A 786 -7.63 -84.78 39.39
N GLN A 787 -7.27 -84.31 38.19
CA GLN A 787 -7.19 -85.14 36.98
C GLN A 787 -5.81 -85.14 36.30
N TYR A 788 -4.68 -85.12 37.03
CA TYR A 788 -3.40 -85.51 36.43
C TYR A 788 -2.46 -86.20 37.43
N HIS A 789 -2.07 -87.43 37.09
CA HIS A 789 -0.94 -88.15 37.70
C HIS A 789 0.35 -87.31 37.60
N GLU A 790 1.14 -87.33 38.68
CA GLU A 790 2.51 -86.80 38.76
C GLU A 790 3.29 -87.00 37.47
N LYS A 791 3.67 -85.89 36.81
CA LYS A 791 4.85 -85.86 35.96
C LYS A 791 5.90 -85.01 36.66
N THR A 792 6.70 -85.68 37.49
CA THR A 792 7.99 -85.14 37.94
C THR A 792 8.87 -84.84 36.72
N PRO A 793 9.57 -83.70 36.67
CA PRO A 793 10.48 -83.41 35.58
C PRO A 793 11.77 -84.24 35.76
N LYS A 794 11.83 -85.43 35.13
CA LYS A 794 13.11 -86.02 34.71
C LYS A 794 13.62 -85.21 33.53
N GLY A 795 14.86 -84.75 33.66
CA GLY A 795 15.45 -83.73 32.82
C GLY A 795 15.53 -84.06 31.34
N GLN A 796 15.53 -82.99 30.55
CA GLN A 796 16.37 -82.84 29.37
C GLN A 796 16.40 -81.36 29.00
N TYR A 797 17.47 -80.69 29.42
CA TYR A 797 17.95 -79.49 28.75
C TYR A 797 18.54 -79.93 27.42
N THR A 798 17.82 -79.71 26.32
CA THR A 798 18.45 -79.54 25.00
C THR A 798 18.49 -78.06 24.68
N LYS A 799 19.72 -77.55 24.64
CA LYS A 799 20.20 -76.24 24.21
C LYS A 799 19.27 -75.52 23.22
N ILE A 800 18.98 -74.25 23.51
CA ILE A 800 19.66 -73.10 22.89
C ILE A 800 19.99 -72.10 23.99
#